data_AF-A0AAV5NS68-F1
#
_entry.id   AF-A0AAV5NS68-F1
#
_cell.length_a   1.000
_cell.length_b   1.000
_cell.length_c   1.000
_cell.angle_alpha   90.00
_cell.angle_beta   90.00
_cell.angle_gamma   90.00
#
_symmetry.space_group_name_H-M   'P 1'
#
loop_
_entity.id
_entity.type
_entity.pdbx_description
1 polymer ?
#
loop_
_entity_poly.entity_id
_entity_poly.type
_entity_poly.pdbx_seq_one_letter_code
_entity_poly.pdbx_strand_id
1 'polypeptide(L)'
;MLFKRIVITSLLGLATLGCSERPTDGVASPPGGGNSGTTKPGNPGTSNPGNPGTTPGNPGGVVTPPQPPTQLRDITISGPVPLATATDIFEFKVCAGNTCDTWQSAVPEGSYEYTFEVSQWPDNQPISVEGWIASQSTASTRTSHAGGATTTTAQSKYFKTELDTLASIIQMDSSGDGVIDETELVTLSLDPITQAFNTVAKHLLSTSLTQYANLPVRQKNEAVRRYLSEQSNSTWVHLTQDQRTAIYDHMKTTGSSSWRPSYYGSYTLSLTPEQWLLIKGNPNTPLDEQVVEINTAQLKVINPPNHNRAMLNWLFRLTTQQLANARGELVYTQQLVIELAAVYEQMADQGERDLTLDWNQDRKLKEHVAIANPGDGEPTVFDAPFDLVISDSWRDSQYDLLGLYDALDIETGKGAPITWTLSPADIEHIYEQYQQDVAADPDTNPSKYFTLPNTTWPGSGTGLQALGKKILVALAADPKEPIWKHYKAQVGKTVPTYPQMNITADEQIERRHLRSWSNLENANYHHPLKKQIMGLAPEQHLRISGRFPVELEEASVEVVLGTRLNKPKEQDTNGRQPIGRHEPIALIDLDGQRRKTMDYAGKNGFVFTIPLRNVDNNLERCQPGKPPVPNREFEYNYEYTEDEMHDTLTIHIRDNKTGVQLRSVLGSFCELVKRDTNGNGTLEISELERLSVGYISSAQAALMFKTSLSKHGYAGYLYPFTLDEIAARYNAFPRQQVEFLAAIFALQVEGKLFGRSIDLVESADIYMDVLDILDIDMLGNYGVVSSNNLLPDMENLQDRFAAKYAIGEVLINNLDVNVSHITQNMTQLLANSEEDKYYFEFSRPGSWVTVYPVSVLDPTCQVVLNHDQVLGVRIDGKGKNEDGHWVTIGWDKQVGATQYTLGWGSNQFENVVDAEHQKPTNKLRATITGLTFEQAYHIRVQSNIGTPSALLTYSPQHIHIADSRVTAGIESDDSHRGRDSDTACDPLSGKARNSNKDGMLGARYVKLNNDGVPLIRQDLTYKQSPFSCVLDAHTGLVWETKHGRQDDEPYTIFDGDNMFVRDATNAGDVFDGTCALPNLNVVSTDPKQCTVENQITWINSKKRCGLSNWRIPTLEEGYALFDFGRNRASNLDTRYFPNLYFPRMNDSTFHGFWLDAPSMDGLKNRALTAFWLEAKYFNNSDHNPLVLISDGYYAE
;
A
#
# COMPACT_ATOMS: atom_id res chain seq x y z
N MET A 1 1.97 -30.31 54.35
CA MET A 1 2.91 -30.24 55.50
C MET A 1 3.83 -29.03 55.30
N LEU A 2 4.35 -28.31 56.30
CA LEU A 2 3.85 -28.04 57.67
C LEU A 2 4.66 -26.85 58.27
N PHE A 3 4.01 -25.71 58.58
CA PHE A 3 4.53 -24.58 59.38
C PHE A 3 5.74 -23.77 58.81
N LYS A 4 6.13 -22.59 59.33
CA LYS A 4 5.37 -21.36 59.72
C LYS A 4 6.36 -20.24 60.15
N ARG A 5 6.03 -18.97 59.86
CA ARG A 5 6.40 -17.72 60.58
C ARG A 5 7.89 -17.40 60.88
N ILE A 6 8.25 -16.15 60.63
CA ILE A 6 8.55 -15.16 61.70
C ILE A 6 7.82 -13.84 61.34
N VAL A 7 7.49 -13.03 62.35
CA VAL A 7 6.94 -11.67 62.22
C VAL A 7 7.57 -10.82 63.31
N ILE A 8 8.11 -9.64 62.97
CA ILE A 8 8.34 -8.54 63.93
C ILE A 8 7.82 -7.24 63.29
N THR A 9 7.03 -6.51 64.07
CA THR A 9 6.45 -5.20 63.73
C THR A 9 7.20 -4.07 64.44
N SER A 10 7.35 -2.93 63.78
CA SER A 10 7.72 -1.66 64.41
C SER A 10 6.81 -0.53 63.94
N LEU A 11 5.94 -0.04 64.83
CA LEU A 11 5.43 1.33 64.79
C LEU A 11 6.54 2.26 65.40
N LEU A 12 6.48 3.60 65.42
CA LEU A 12 5.36 4.53 65.32
C LEU A 12 5.91 5.94 64.96
N GLY A 13 5.18 6.77 64.22
CA GLY A 13 5.55 8.17 63.96
C GLY A 13 4.44 8.93 63.22
N LEU A 14 3.77 9.87 63.89
CA LEU A 14 2.54 10.53 63.41
C LEU A 14 2.75 12.02 63.13
N ALA A 15 2.36 12.45 61.92
CA ALA A 15 1.70 13.74 61.59
C ALA A 15 2.45 15.06 61.93
N THR A 16 2.07 16.25 61.46
CA THR A 16 0.84 16.72 60.77
C THR A 16 1.10 17.68 59.60
N LEU A 17 0.23 17.60 58.59
CA LEU A 17 -0.38 18.66 57.77
C LEU A 17 0.09 20.12 57.92
N GLY A 18 0.25 20.79 56.77
CA GLY A 18 0.18 22.26 56.61
C GLY A 18 0.05 22.65 55.14
N CYS A 19 -1.10 23.19 54.72
CA CYS A 19 -1.39 23.55 53.32
C CYS A 19 -1.49 25.07 53.17
N SER A 20 -0.99 25.63 52.05
CA SER A 20 -1.71 26.57 51.14
C SER A 20 -0.78 27.49 50.33
N GLU A 21 -0.99 27.49 49.00
CA GLU A 21 -1.13 28.68 48.12
C GLU A 21 -0.07 29.81 48.06
N ARG A 22 0.56 29.89 46.87
CA ARG A 22 0.79 31.04 45.94
C ARG A 22 0.13 32.42 46.25
N PRO A 23 0.52 33.55 45.58
CA PRO A 23 1.69 33.84 44.70
C PRO A 23 2.31 35.29 44.88
N THR A 24 3.08 35.74 43.87
CA THR A 24 3.43 37.13 43.44
C THR A 24 4.78 37.80 43.82
N ASP A 25 5.58 37.99 42.75
CA ASP A 25 6.23 39.21 42.24
C ASP A 25 7.28 40.03 43.04
N GLY A 26 8.38 40.40 42.34
CA GLY A 26 9.36 41.42 42.78
C GLY A 26 10.69 41.40 41.98
N VAL A 27 10.96 42.42 41.16
CA VAL A 27 12.13 42.50 40.24
C VAL A 27 13.20 43.50 40.72
N ALA A 28 14.49 43.17 40.54
CA ALA A 28 15.62 44.13 40.58
C ALA A 28 16.85 43.69 39.74
N SER A 29 17.63 44.65 39.22
CA SER A 29 18.85 44.48 38.38
C SER A 29 19.62 45.82 38.29
N PRO A 30 20.74 46.01 37.55
CA PRO A 30 21.75 45.08 37.02
C PRO A 30 23.05 45.27 37.87
N PRO A 31 24.25 45.81 37.47
CA PRO A 31 25.00 46.00 36.19
C PRO A 31 26.19 45.02 36.04
N GLY A 32 27.05 45.04 35.00
CA GLY A 32 27.02 45.70 33.68
C GLY A 32 28.40 46.16 33.15
N GLY A 33 28.63 46.10 31.82
CA GLY A 33 29.69 46.83 31.10
C GLY A 33 30.74 46.02 30.30
N GLY A 34 31.10 46.51 29.10
CA GLY A 34 32.20 45.99 28.25
C GLY A 34 31.92 46.15 26.73
N ASN A 35 32.84 46.69 25.93
CA ASN A 35 32.57 47.07 24.51
C ASN A 35 33.85 47.01 23.62
N SER A 36 33.69 47.20 22.28
CA SER A 36 34.68 47.27 21.17
C SER A 36 35.07 45.96 20.44
N GLY A 37 35.44 45.97 19.14
CA GLY A 37 35.39 47.09 18.18
C GLY A 37 36.12 46.88 16.82
N THR A 38 35.37 46.55 15.76
CA THR A 38 35.59 46.83 14.31
C THR A 38 36.98 46.76 13.62
N THR A 39 37.04 46.12 12.44
CA THR A 39 37.69 46.67 11.22
C THR A 39 37.18 46.01 9.92
N LYS A 40 37.57 46.52 8.74
CA LYS A 40 37.04 46.30 7.36
C LYS A 40 38.16 46.65 6.35
N PRO A 41 37.99 46.60 4.99
CA PRO A 41 37.12 45.78 4.11
C PRO A 41 37.89 45.18 2.87
N GLY A 42 37.20 44.52 1.94
CA GLY A 42 37.69 44.29 0.56
C GLY A 42 36.72 43.49 -0.33
N ASN A 43 36.21 44.08 -1.42
CA ASN A 43 35.25 43.48 -2.37
C ASN A 43 35.57 44.01 -3.80
N PRO A 44 35.29 43.28 -4.89
CA PRO A 44 33.96 43.30 -5.56
C PRO A 44 33.47 41.88 -5.97
N GLY A 45 32.17 41.56 -6.12
CA GLY A 45 31.12 42.20 -6.94
C GLY A 45 30.89 41.34 -8.21
N THR A 46 29.71 41.13 -8.79
CA THR A 46 28.33 41.69 -8.67
C THR A 46 27.31 40.56 -9.07
N SER A 47 25.97 40.67 -9.13
CA SER A 47 25.03 41.80 -9.12
C SER A 47 23.63 41.41 -8.59
N ASN A 48 22.90 42.44 -8.14
CA ASN A 48 21.45 42.58 -7.89
C ASN A 48 21.16 44.07 -8.28
N PRO A 49 20.02 44.75 -8.01
CA PRO A 49 18.62 44.38 -7.73
C PRO A 49 17.63 45.18 -8.63
N GLY A 50 16.35 45.35 -8.22
CA GLY A 50 15.45 46.36 -8.82
C GLY A 50 14.10 46.53 -8.11
N ASN A 51 13.96 47.51 -7.22
CA ASN A 51 12.74 47.81 -6.44
C ASN A 51 12.41 49.32 -6.49
N PRO A 52 11.13 49.74 -6.50
CA PRO A 52 10.72 50.91 -5.69
C PRO A 52 9.26 50.85 -5.14
N GLY A 53 8.89 51.46 -4.01
CA GLY A 53 9.68 52.09 -2.94
C GLY A 53 9.04 53.32 -2.25
N THR A 54 9.19 53.45 -0.91
CA THR A 54 9.20 54.71 -0.09
C THR A 54 7.87 55.49 0.13
N THR A 55 7.59 56.24 1.23
CA THR A 55 8.19 56.53 2.58
C THR A 55 7.09 57.19 3.51
N PRO A 56 7.35 58.01 4.57
CA PRO A 56 7.63 57.62 5.96
C PRO A 56 6.73 58.30 7.06
N GLY A 57 6.80 57.91 8.35
CA GLY A 57 6.01 58.62 9.40
C GLY A 57 6.16 58.30 10.91
N ASN A 58 7.32 58.60 11.51
CA ASN A 58 7.54 58.88 12.96
C ASN A 58 7.30 57.77 14.04
N PRO A 59 7.99 57.81 15.23
CA PRO A 59 7.89 56.78 16.26
C PRO A 59 7.11 57.20 17.53
N GLY A 60 6.49 56.24 18.21
CA GLY A 60 5.95 56.40 19.57
C GLY A 60 4.74 55.52 19.87
N GLY A 61 4.96 54.31 20.38
CA GLY A 61 3.89 53.37 20.73
C GLY A 61 4.37 52.30 21.71
N VAL A 62 3.47 51.88 22.61
CA VAL A 62 3.73 50.85 23.63
C VAL A 62 3.97 49.49 22.97
N VAL A 63 4.98 48.74 23.43
CA VAL A 63 5.11 47.31 23.10
C VAL A 63 4.00 46.55 23.84
N THR A 64 2.86 46.41 23.16
CA THR A 64 1.84 45.43 23.53
C THR A 64 2.44 44.04 23.24
N PRO A 65 2.23 43.01 24.09
CA PRO A 65 2.61 41.64 23.74
C PRO A 65 1.93 41.25 22.42
N PRO A 66 2.51 40.31 21.63
CA PRO A 66 1.91 39.88 20.38
C PRO A 66 0.56 39.21 20.65
N GLN A 67 -0.51 39.97 20.48
CA GLN A 67 -1.87 39.44 20.39
C GLN A 67 -1.90 38.50 19.17
N PRO A 68 -2.41 37.26 19.31
CA PRO A 68 -2.36 36.30 18.20
C PRO A 68 -3.11 36.88 16.99
N PRO A 69 -2.55 36.79 15.78
CA PRO A 69 -3.17 37.35 14.59
C PRO A 69 -4.34 36.46 14.12
N THR A 70 -5.48 36.57 14.80
CA THR A 70 -6.79 36.19 14.25
C THR A 70 -7.25 37.25 13.24
N GLN A 71 -6.36 37.60 12.29
CA GLN A 71 -6.82 37.92 10.94
C GLN A 71 -7.22 36.58 10.34
N LEU A 72 -8.53 36.33 10.30
CA LEU A 72 -9.10 35.23 9.54
C LEU A 72 -8.61 35.39 8.10
N ARG A 73 -7.95 34.36 7.56
CA ARG A 73 -7.51 34.36 6.16
C ARG A 73 -8.73 34.40 5.26
N ASP A 74 -8.57 35.01 4.09
CA ASP A 74 -9.56 34.86 3.02
C ASP A 74 -9.67 33.37 2.67
N ILE A 75 -10.89 32.85 2.57
CA ILE A 75 -11.13 31.41 2.45
C ILE A 75 -11.98 31.09 1.23
N THR A 76 -11.56 30.11 0.46
CA THR A 76 -12.26 29.67 -0.74
C THR A 76 -13.19 28.50 -0.39
N ILE A 77 -14.42 28.54 -0.91
CA ILE A 77 -15.27 27.36 -1.02
C ILE A 77 -15.26 26.87 -2.46
N SER A 78 -15.13 25.56 -2.65
CA SER A 78 -15.24 24.88 -3.93
C SER A 78 -16.32 23.79 -3.87
N GLY A 79 -16.89 23.41 -5.01
CA GLY A 79 -17.86 22.32 -5.04
C GLY A 79 -18.29 21.91 -6.44
N PRO A 80 -18.56 20.61 -6.68
CA PRO A 80 -18.95 20.14 -8.01
C PRO A 80 -20.38 20.54 -8.38
N VAL A 81 -20.53 20.93 -9.64
CA VAL A 81 -21.78 21.21 -10.36
C VAL A 81 -21.95 20.10 -11.39
N PRO A 82 -22.54 18.94 -11.03
CA PRO A 82 -22.55 17.79 -11.90
C PRO A 82 -23.36 18.05 -13.16
N LEU A 83 -22.91 17.43 -14.26
CA LEU A 83 -23.51 17.57 -15.59
C LEU A 83 -23.50 19.03 -16.09
N ALA A 84 -22.58 19.85 -15.59
CA ALA A 84 -22.02 20.99 -16.33
C ALA A 84 -21.22 20.46 -17.54
N THR A 85 -21.38 21.10 -18.70
CA THR A 85 -20.50 20.89 -19.86
C THR A 85 -19.45 22.01 -19.93
N ALA A 86 -18.36 21.79 -20.66
CA ALA A 86 -17.36 22.83 -20.95
C ALA A 86 -17.89 24.02 -21.81
N THR A 87 -19.20 24.04 -22.11
CA THR A 87 -19.92 25.11 -22.83
C THR A 87 -21.06 25.73 -22.04
N ASP A 88 -21.32 25.28 -20.81
CA ASP A 88 -22.30 25.87 -19.89
C ASP A 88 -21.66 27.03 -19.11
N ILE A 89 -22.29 28.22 -19.13
CA ILE A 89 -21.90 29.32 -18.25
C ILE A 89 -22.91 29.41 -17.11
N PHE A 90 -22.43 29.25 -15.88
CA PHE A 90 -23.22 29.38 -14.67
C PHE A 90 -23.03 30.77 -14.05
N GLU A 91 -24.13 31.35 -13.58
CA GLU A 91 -24.18 32.50 -12.71
C GLU A 91 -24.54 32.02 -11.30
N PHE A 92 -23.73 32.42 -10.33
CA PHE A 92 -23.85 32.02 -8.94
C PHE A 92 -24.13 33.22 -8.05
N LYS A 93 -24.70 32.93 -6.89
CA LYS A 93 -25.00 33.91 -5.85
C LYS A 93 -24.72 33.32 -4.49
N VAL A 94 -23.97 34.05 -3.69
CA VAL A 94 -23.68 33.70 -2.30
C VAL A 94 -24.24 34.79 -1.39
N CYS A 95 -24.88 34.40 -0.28
CA CYS A 95 -25.50 35.33 0.66
C CYS A 95 -25.34 34.86 2.11
N ALA A 96 -25.03 35.78 3.02
CA ALA A 96 -24.99 35.60 4.47
C ALA A 96 -25.78 36.74 5.13
N GLY A 97 -26.98 36.44 5.64
CA GLY A 97 -27.92 37.46 6.11
C GLY A 97 -28.32 38.44 5.01
N ASN A 98 -27.90 39.70 5.14
CA ASN A 98 -28.15 40.76 4.15
C ASN A 98 -26.97 41.01 3.19
N THR A 99 -25.78 40.46 3.47
CA THR A 99 -24.63 40.55 2.57
C THR A 99 -24.80 39.50 1.47
N CYS A 100 -24.71 39.92 0.20
CA CYS A 100 -24.85 39.05 -0.95
C CYS A 100 -23.88 39.49 -2.06
N ASP A 101 -23.35 38.52 -2.80
CA ASP A 101 -22.50 38.73 -3.98
C ASP A 101 -22.90 37.76 -5.10
N THR A 102 -22.52 38.08 -6.34
CA THR A 102 -22.90 37.36 -7.56
C THR A 102 -21.78 37.35 -8.59
N TRP A 103 -21.42 36.17 -9.09
CA TRP A 103 -20.35 35.99 -10.07
C TRP A 103 -20.74 35.01 -11.18
N GLN A 104 -19.95 34.93 -12.25
CA GLN A 104 -20.13 33.98 -13.34
C GLN A 104 -18.88 33.09 -13.48
N SER A 105 -19.08 31.81 -13.76
CA SER A 105 -18.01 30.86 -14.06
C SER A 105 -18.43 29.94 -15.21
N ALA A 106 -17.46 29.55 -16.03
CA ALA A 106 -17.63 28.61 -17.13
C ALA A 106 -17.49 27.13 -16.69
N VAL A 107 -17.19 26.88 -15.40
CA VAL A 107 -17.18 25.55 -14.74
C VAL A 107 -16.52 24.44 -15.61
N PRO A 108 -15.36 24.66 -16.26
CA PRO A 108 -14.86 23.75 -17.30
C PRO A 108 -14.37 22.41 -16.72
N GLU A 109 -13.98 22.38 -15.45
CA GLU A 109 -13.55 21.19 -14.71
C GLU A 109 -14.70 20.58 -13.87
N GLY A 110 -15.92 21.12 -13.99
CA GLY A 110 -17.10 20.63 -13.28
C GLY A 110 -17.27 21.16 -11.85
N SER A 111 -16.42 22.07 -11.36
CA SER A 111 -16.53 22.75 -10.07
C SER A 111 -16.82 24.26 -10.19
N TYR A 112 -17.45 24.82 -9.15
CA TYR A 112 -17.48 26.26 -8.90
C TYR A 112 -16.49 26.61 -7.78
N GLU A 113 -16.01 27.86 -7.75
CA GLU A 113 -15.18 28.40 -6.68
C GLU A 113 -15.68 29.79 -6.26
N TYR A 114 -15.55 30.13 -4.98
CA TYR A 114 -15.78 31.48 -4.44
C TYR A 114 -14.89 31.76 -3.23
N THR A 115 -14.19 32.89 -3.23
CA THR A 115 -13.32 33.32 -2.10
C THR A 115 -13.99 34.40 -1.27
N PHE A 116 -14.20 34.13 0.02
CA PHE A 116 -14.68 35.10 0.99
C PHE A 116 -13.53 35.97 1.48
N GLU A 117 -13.56 37.28 1.19
CA GLU A 117 -12.81 38.26 1.97
C GLU A 117 -13.40 38.34 3.38
N VAL A 118 -12.86 37.61 4.36
CA VAL A 118 -13.54 37.37 5.65
C VAL A 118 -13.76 38.67 6.45
N SER A 119 -12.98 39.72 6.18
CA SER A 119 -13.19 41.06 6.76
C SER A 119 -14.46 41.79 6.29
N GLN A 120 -15.06 41.35 5.17
CA GLN A 120 -16.27 41.96 4.58
C GLN A 120 -17.57 41.18 4.87
N TRP A 121 -17.47 39.94 5.35
CA TRP A 121 -18.60 39.02 5.49
C TRP A 121 -19.02 38.80 6.96
N PRO A 122 -20.33 38.65 7.25
CA PRO A 122 -20.80 38.43 8.61
C PRO A 122 -20.52 36.99 9.08
N ASP A 123 -19.74 36.87 10.15
CA ASP A 123 -19.20 35.62 10.69
C ASP A 123 -20.24 34.64 11.28
N ASN A 124 -21.37 35.19 11.75
CA ASN A 124 -22.42 34.52 12.53
C ASN A 124 -23.73 34.27 11.78
N GLN A 125 -23.81 34.61 10.48
CA GLN A 125 -25.00 34.35 9.66
C GLN A 125 -24.80 33.07 8.84
N PRO A 126 -25.81 32.18 8.71
CA PRO A 126 -25.75 31.06 7.80
C PRO A 126 -25.50 31.51 6.35
N ILE A 127 -24.58 30.85 5.67
CA ILE A 127 -24.32 31.10 4.25
C ILE A 127 -25.31 30.30 3.40
N SER A 128 -25.79 30.90 2.32
CA SER A 128 -26.52 30.21 1.26
C SER A 128 -25.83 30.42 -0.08
N VAL A 129 -25.70 29.34 -0.85
CA VAL A 129 -25.12 29.35 -2.20
C VAL A 129 -26.20 28.91 -3.17
N GLU A 130 -26.40 29.70 -4.22
CA GLU A 130 -27.30 29.46 -5.33
C GLU A 130 -26.50 29.48 -6.64
N GLY A 131 -26.91 28.66 -7.62
CA GLY A 131 -26.27 28.64 -8.93
C GLY A 131 -27.28 28.28 -10.02
N TRP A 132 -27.23 28.99 -11.15
CA TRP A 132 -28.10 28.75 -12.30
C TRP A 132 -27.37 28.94 -13.62
N ILE A 133 -27.84 28.27 -14.68
CA ILE A 133 -27.29 28.47 -16.01
C ILE A 133 -27.71 29.84 -16.59
N ALA A 134 -26.73 30.62 -17.02
CA ALA A 134 -26.92 31.95 -17.60
C ALA A 134 -27.06 31.89 -19.14
N SER A 135 -26.27 31.03 -19.79
CA SER A 135 -26.39 30.73 -21.22
C SER A 135 -25.67 29.41 -21.57
N GLN A 136 -26.06 28.80 -22.69
CA GLN A 136 -25.32 27.73 -23.35
C GLN A 136 -24.56 28.30 -24.56
N SER A 137 -23.27 28.01 -24.67
CA SER A 137 -22.49 28.34 -25.86
C SER A 137 -22.80 27.34 -26.98
N THR A 138 -23.64 27.73 -27.95
CA THR A 138 -24.07 26.87 -29.08
C THR A 138 -22.96 26.72 -30.13
N ALA A 139 -21.93 25.95 -29.82
CA ALA A 139 -20.87 25.56 -30.74
C ALA A 139 -21.29 24.37 -31.62
N SER A 140 -22.38 24.52 -32.40
CA SER A 140 -22.74 23.52 -33.42
C SER A 140 -21.97 23.76 -34.72
N THR A 141 -21.12 22.81 -35.08
CA THR A 141 -20.50 22.67 -36.41
C THR A 141 -21.03 21.45 -37.18
N ARG A 142 -22.33 21.13 -37.03
CA ARG A 142 -23.08 20.29 -37.99
C ARG A 142 -24.28 21.08 -38.55
N THR A 143 -24.38 21.18 -39.87
CA THR A 143 -25.26 22.11 -40.59
C THR A 143 -26.64 21.52 -40.95
N SER A 144 -27.47 21.25 -39.94
CA SER A 144 -28.86 20.83 -40.15
C SER A 144 -29.73 21.95 -40.76
N HIS A 145 -30.56 21.60 -41.75
CA HIS A 145 -31.40 22.56 -42.48
C HIS A 145 -32.87 22.59 -42.00
N ALA A 146 -33.37 23.80 -41.76
CA ALA A 146 -34.76 24.22 -41.97
C ALA A 146 -35.92 23.36 -41.36
N GLY A 147 -35.97 23.23 -40.04
CA GLY A 147 -37.16 22.77 -39.30
C GLY A 147 -37.40 23.58 -38.02
N GLY A 148 -38.11 24.71 -38.12
CA GLY A 148 -38.10 25.73 -37.07
C GLY A 148 -38.92 25.41 -35.80
N ALA A 149 -38.26 25.35 -34.65
CA ALA A 149 -38.88 25.42 -33.32
C ALA A 149 -38.12 26.42 -32.42
N THR A 150 -38.87 27.28 -31.75
CA THR A 150 -38.43 28.49 -31.05
C THR A 150 -37.41 28.22 -29.93
N THR A 151 -36.26 28.93 -29.94
CA THR A 151 -35.34 29.01 -28.80
C THR A 151 -35.92 29.88 -27.68
N THR A 152 -36.71 29.27 -26.79
CA THR A 152 -37.05 29.88 -25.49
C THR A 152 -35.93 29.63 -24.48
N THR A 153 -35.39 30.69 -23.89
CA THR A 153 -34.31 30.64 -22.89
C THR A 153 -34.76 29.95 -21.61
N ALA A 154 -34.57 28.63 -21.54
CA ALA A 154 -34.89 27.85 -20.36
C ALA A 154 -33.77 27.98 -19.33
N GLN A 155 -34.03 28.69 -18.23
CA GLN A 155 -33.27 28.52 -16.98
C GLN A 155 -33.53 27.09 -16.49
N SER A 156 -32.73 26.12 -16.94
CA SER A 156 -32.97 24.68 -16.78
C SER A 156 -32.26 24.10 -15.55
N LYS A 157 -31.03 24.54 -15.29
CA LYS A 157 -30.22 24.17 -14.13
C LYS A 157 -30.35 25.29 -13.08
N TYR A 158 -30.92 25.00 -11.90
CA TYR A 158 -30.94 25.87 -10.72
C TYR A 158 -30.76 25.02 -9.46
N PHE A 159 -29.79 25.39 -8.62
CA PHE A 159 -29.41 24.70 -7.40
C PHE A 159 -29.38 25.70 -6.23
N LYS A 160 -29.70 25.24 -5.00
CA LYS A 160 -29.56 26.04 -3.79
C LYS A 160 -29.18 25.18 -2.59
N THR A 161 -28.08 25.49 -1.92
CA THR A 161 -27.67 24.87 -0.66
C THR A 161 -27.66 25.90 0.49
N GLU A 162 -27.74 25.39 1.71
CA GLU A 162 -27.62 26.16 2.96
C GLU A 162 -26.44 25.55 3.73
N LEU A 163 -25.43 26.37 3.96
CA LEU A 163 -24.23 26.04 4.72
C LEU A 163 -24.36 26.65 6.13
N ASP A 164 -23.43 26.33 7.03
CA ASP A 164 -23.41 26.95 8.36
C ASP A 164 -22.82 28.38 8.31
N THR A 165 -22.54 28.97 9.47
CA THR A 165 -21.92 30.31 9.53
C THR A 165 -20.47 30.30 9.06
N LEU A 166 -19.95 31.44 8.56
CA LEU A 166 -18.55 31.53 8.09
C LEU A 166 -17.54 31.16 9.19
N ALA A 167 -17.77 31.59 10.43
CA ALA A 167 -16.96 31.19 11.60
C ALA A 167 -17.01 29.69 11.93
N SER A 168 -18.02 28.96 11.45
CA SER A 168 -18.16 27.51 11.60
C SER A 168 -17.59 26.75 10.40
N ILE A 169 -17.64 27.34 9.20
CA ILE A 169 -17.08 26.80 7.97
C ILE A 169 -15.55 26.80 8.02
N ILE A 170 -14.93 27.90 8.45
CA ILE A 170 -13.46 28.02 8.58
C ILE A 170 -12.83 26.92 9.47
N GLN A 171 -13.61 26.30 10.37
CA GLN A 171 -13.16 25.21 11.25
C GLN A 171 -13.10 23.84 10.56
N MET A 172 -13.49 23.75 9.29
CA MET A 172 -13.57 22.51 8.52
C MET A 172 -12.44 22.35 7.49
N ASP A 173 -11.66 23.42 7.23
CA ASP A 173 -10.36 23.41 6.53
C ASP A 173 -9.37 22.49 7.27
N SER A 174 -9.35 21.24 6.85
CA SER A 174 -8.61 20.12 7.46
C SER A 174 -7.35 19.76 6.67
N SER A 175 -7.27 20.19 5.41
CA SER A 175 -6.08 20.32 4.57
C SER A 175 -5.14 21.41 5.10
N GLY A 176 -5.67 22.54 5.56
CA GLY A 176 -4.93 23.74 5.94
C GLY A 176 -4.47 24.60 4.76
N ASP A 177 -5.04 24.37 3.57
CA ASP A 177 -4.71 25.09 2.33
C ASP A 177 -5.62 26.31 2.06
N GLY A 178 -6.71 26.45 2.82
CA GLY A 178 -7.68 27.55 2.67
C GLY A 178 -8.74 27.32 1.59
N VAL A 179 -8.89 26.08 1.08
CA VAL A 179 -9.92 25.71 0.10
C VAL A 179 -10.78 24.58 0.65
N ILE A 180 -12.00 24.91 1.08
CA ILE A 180 -12.95 23.91 1.59
C ILE A 180 -13.76 23.36 0.41
N ASP A 181 -13.68 22.05 0.19
CA ASP A 181 -14.33 21.32 -0.91
C ASP A 181 -15.45 20.35 -0.43
N GLU A 182 -15.97 19.50 -1.32
CA GLU A 182 -17.00 18.53 -0.95
C GLU A 182 -16.51 17.30 -0.17
N THR A 183 -15.19 17.11 0.00
CA THR A 183 -14.62 16.11 0.92
C THR A 183 -14.77 16.55 2.37
N GLU A 184 -14.55 17.83 2.63
CA GLU A 184 -14.63 18.42 3.96
C GLU A 184 -16.08 18.79 4.32
N LEU A 185 -16.78 19.42 3.37
CA LEU A 185 -18.14 19.90 3.54
C LEU A 185 -19.03 19.49 2.36
N VAL A 186 -19.48 18.23 2.38
CA VAL A 186 -20.38 17.60 1.38
C VAL A 186 -21.53 18.51 0.91
N THR A 187 -22.07 19.38 1.78
CA THR A 187 -23.17 20.31 1.43
C THR A 187 -22.79 21.43 0.44
N LEU A 188 -21.51 21.59 0.10
CA LEU A 188 -21.03 22.43 -1.01
C LEU A 188 -21.34 21.79 -2.39
N SER A 189 -21.45 20.46 -2.46
CA SER A 189 -21.84 19.77 -3.68
C SER A 189 -23.25 20.17 -4.11
N LEU A 190 -23.41 20.67 -5.34
CA LEU A 190 -24.71 21.11 -5.87
C LEU A 190 -25.48 19.96 -6.56
N ASP A 191 -25.22 18.73 -6.14
CA ASP A 191 -25.55 17.50 -6.86
C ASP A 191 -26.93 16.90 -6.54
N PRO A 192 -27.42 15.94 -7.36
CA PRO A 192 -28.69 15.24 -7.12
C PRO A 192 -28.87 14.65 -5.71
N ILE A 193 -27.84 14.07 -5.09
CA ILE A 193 -27.88 13.51 -3.74
C ILE A 193 -28.03 14.63 -2.71
N THR A 194 -27.20 15.67 -2.77
CA THR A 194 -27.27 16.80 -1.81
C THR A 194 -28.56 17.60 -1.98
N GLN A 195 -29.05 17.80 -3.20
CA GLN A 195 -30.35 18.42 -3.45
C GLN A 195 -31.52 17.55 -2.97
N ALA A 196 -31.46 16.23 -3.12
CA ALA A 196 -32.47 15.31 -2.59
C ALA A 196 -32.46 15.32 -1.05
N PHE A 197 -31.28 15.25 -0.42
CA PHE A 197 -31.11 15.35 1.02
C PHE A 197 -31.68 16.68 1.55
N ASN A 198 -31.29 17.80 0.95
CA ASN A 198 -31.81 19.13 1.30
C ASN A 198 -33.33 19.23 1.15
N THR A 199 -33.93 18.51 0.19
CA THR A 199 -35.40 18.44 0.02
C THR A 199 -36.05 17.67 1.17
N VAL A 200 -35.56 16.45 1.45
CA VAL A 200 -36.08 15.57 2.52
C VAL A 200 -35.87 16.18 3.90
N ALA A 201 -34.71 16.80 4.15
CA ALA A 201 -34.39 17.48 5.40
C ALA A 201 -35.36 18.64 5.69
N LYS A 202 -35.59 19.54 4.72
CA LYS A 202 -36.55 20.65 4.88
C LYS A 202 -37.99 20.16 5.07
N HIS A 203 -38.38 19.06 4.43
CA HIS A 203 -39.68 18.43 4.65
C HIS A 203 -39.81 17.83 6.06
N LEU A 204 -38.82 17.07 6.52
CA LEU A 204 -38.82 16.47 7.87
C LEU A 204 -38.77 17.53 8.98
N LEU A 205 -37.88 18.52 8.88
CA LEU A 205 -37.77 19.61 9.85
C LEU A 205 -39.04 20.48 9.93
N SER A 206 -39.89 20.49 8.90
CA SER A 206 -41.19 21.19 8.91
C SER A 206 -42.38 20.30 9.30
N THR A 207 -42.19 19.00 9.56
CA THR A 207 -43.29 18.05 9.82
C THR A 207 -43.04 17.16 11.04
N SER A 208 -41.93 16.41 11.05
CA SER A 208 -41.70 15.27 11.96
C SER A 208 -40.51 15.50 12.92
N LEU A 209 -39.62 16.44 12.57
CA LEU A 209 -38.39 16.78 13.30
C LEU A 209 -38.37 18.27 13.71
N THR A 210 -39.55 18.84 13.97
CA THR A 210 -39.74 20.28 14.21
C THR A 210 -38.99 20.80 15.44
N GLN A 211 -38.71 19.95 16.42
CA GLN A 211 -37.87 20.26 17.59
C GLN A 211 -36.41 20.59 17.22
N TYR A 212 -35.91 20.14 16.07
CA TYR A 212 -34.55 20.42 15.60
C TYR A 212 -34.48 21.58 14.59
N ALA A 213 -35.62 22.10 14.13
CA ALA A 213 -35.68 23.10 13.05
C ALA A 213 -34.98 24.44 13.37
N ASN A 214 -34.84 24.77 14.66
CA ASN A 214 -34.22 26.01 15.15
C ASN A 214 -32.73 25.85 15.54
N LEU A 215 -32.12 24.68 15.30
CA LEU A 215 -30.70 24.46 15.58
C LEU A 215 -29.79 25.02 14.44
N PRO A 216 -28.49 25.26 14.71
CA PRO A 216 -27.48 25.55 13.69
C PRO A 216 -27.49 24.54 12.52
N VAL A 217 -27.02 24.96 11.34
CA VAL A 217 -27.26 24.22 10.09
C VAL A 217 -26.64 22.82 10.11
N ARG A 218 -25.43 22.68 10.65
CA ARG A 218 -24.77 21.38 10.86
C ARG A 218 -25.54 20.51 11.86
N GLN A 219 -26.03 21.09 12.96
CA GLN A 219 -26.76 20.34 14.00
C GLN A 219 -28.14 19.85 13.51
N LYS A 220 -28.92 20.70 12.83
CA LYS A 220 -30.23 20.30 12.27
C LYS A 220 -30.06 19.24 11.18
N ASN A 221 -29.01 19.33 10.35
CA ASN A 221 -28.73 18.36 9.30
C ASN A 221 -28.22 17.01 9.85
N GLU A 222 -27.36 16.98 10.87
CA GLU A 222 -26.98 15.72 11.54
C GLU A 222 -28.17 15.06 12.26
N ALA A 223 -29.10 15.83 12.84
CA ALA A 223 -30.33 15.28 13.40
C ALA A 223 -31.21 14.59 12.32
N VAL A 224 -31.27 15.16 11.10
CA VAL A 224 -31.92 14.48 9.96
C VAL A 224 -31.15 13.22 9.54
N ARG A 225 -29.82 13.28 9.40
CA ARG A 225 -29.00 12.10 9.02
C ARG A 225 -29.20 10.93 9.99
N ARG A 226 -29.19 11.20 11.31
CA ARG A 226 -29.43 10.21 12.37
C ARG A 226 -30.81 9.57 12.23
N TYR A 227 -31.86 10.38 12.10
CA TYR A 227 -33.22 9.87 11.90
C TYR A 227 -33.36 9.02 10.63
N LEU A 228 -32.79 9.44 9.49
CA LEU A 228 -32.84 8.67 8.24
C LEU A 228 -32.09 7.33 8.36
N SER A 229 -30.91 7.33 9.02
CA SER A 229 -30.12 6.14 9.34
C SER A 229 -30.86 5.17 10.27
N GLU A 230 -31.47 5.66 11.35
CA GLU A 230 -32.29 4.87 12.28
C GLU A 230 -33.46 4.14 11.58
N GLN A 231 -34.04 4.73 10.53
CA GLN A 231 -35.04 4.05 9.70
C GLN A 231 -34.41 3.09 8.68
N SER A 232 -33.29 3.46 8.06
CA SER A 232 -32.53 2.61 7.12
C SER A 232 -32.12 1.26 7.71
N ASN A 233 -31.93 1.14 9.04
CA ASN A 233 -31.64 -0.13 9.74
C ASN A 233 -32.60 -1.26 9.34
N SER A 234 -33.84 -0.89 9.01
CA SER A 234 -34.94 -1.79 8.69
C SER A 234 -35.30 -1.82 7.20
N THR A 235 -34.38 -1.41 6.31
CA THR A 235 -34.50 -1.55 4.84
C THR A 235 -33.81 -2.79 4.29
N TRP A 236 -33.00 -3.47 5.10
CA TRP A 236 -32.07 -4.50 4.66
C TRP A 236 -32.63 -5.93 4.81
N VAL A 237 -32.53 -6.75 3.75
CA VAL A 237 -32.97 -8.17 3.77
C VAL A 237 -31.80 -9.09 3.41
N HIS A 238 -31.36 -9.90 4.37
CA HIS A 238 -30.39 -10.97 4.18
C HIS A 238 -31.08 -12.25 3.67
N LEU A 239 -30.66 -12.77 2.51
CA LEU A 239 -31.28 -13.92 1.86
C LEU A 239 -30.80 -15.26 2.43
N THR A 240 -31.74 -16.16 2.74
CA THR A 240 -31.43 -17.55 3.14
C THR A 240 -30.83 -18.36 1.98
N GLN A 241 -30.30 -19.57 2.25
CA GLN A 241 -29.81 -20.46 1.19
C GLN A 241 -30.94 -20.88 0.22
N ASP A 242 -32.14 -21.11 0.74
CA ASP A 242 -33.27 -21.57 -0.05
C ASP A 242 -33.83 -20.43 -0.92
N GLN A 243 -33.96 -19.23 -0.36
CA GLN A 243 -34.34 -18.02 -1.11
C GLN A 243 -33.33 -17.72 -2.23
N ARG A 244 -32.01 -17.81 -1.98
CA ARG A 244 -30.98 -17.64 -3.02
C ARG A 244 -31.09 -18.70 -4.11
N THR A 245 -31.37 -19.95 -3.75
CA THR A 245 -31.55 -21.04 -4.72
C THR A 245 -32.79 -20.80 -5.59
N ALA A 246 -33.91 -20.40 -4.99
CA ALA A 246 -35.14 -20.09 -5.71
C ALA A 246 -35.02 -18.87 -6.64
N ILE A 247 -34.35 -17.80 -6.21
CA ILE A 247 -34.04 -16.64 -7.07
C ILE A 247 -33.13 -17.07 -8.24
N TYR A 248 -32.06 -17.82 -7.98
CA TYR A 248 -31.14 -18.28 -9.03
C TYR A 248 -31.82 -19.24 -10.02
N ASP A 249 -32.71 -20.12 -9.56
CA ASP A 249 -33.49 -21.00 -10.42
C ASP A 249 -34.55 -20.25 -11.23
N HIS A 250 -35.23 -19.26 -10.65
CA HIS A 250 -36.08 -18.33 -11.41
C HIS A 250 -35.30 -17.66 -12.55
N MET A 251 -34.12 -17.11 -12.26
CA MET A 251 -33.22 -16.48 -13.22
C MET A 251 -32.65 -17.44 -14.29
N LYS A 252 -32.62 -18.76 -14.03
CA LYS A 252 -32.36 -19.81 -15.06
C LYS A 252 -33.60 -20.14 -15.90
N THR A 253 -34.80 -20.06 -15.33
CA THR A 253 -36.04 -20.30 -16.10
C THR A 253 -36.30 -19.19 -17.11
N THR A 254 -35.93 -17.95 -16.78
CA THR A 254 -35.95 -16.81 -17.71
C THR A 254 -34.71 -16.75 -18.62
N GLY A 255 -33.54 -17.20 -18.15
CA GLY A 255 -32.23 -16.94 -18.78
C GLY A 255 -31.60 -18.03 -19.66
N SER A 256 -30.49 -17.65 -20.31
CA SER A 256 -29.75 -18.48 -21.28
C SER A 256 -29.05 -19.70 -20.65
N SER A 257 -28.32 -19.47 -19.56
CA SER A 257 -27.32 -20.42 -19.06
C SER A 257 -26.94 -20.13 -17.60
N SER A 258 -26.20 -21.05 -16.97
CA SER A 258 -25.64 -20.86 -15.62
C SER A 258 -24.69 -19.67 -15.48
N TRP A 259 -24.15 -19.16 -16.60
CA TRP A 259 -23.15 -18.09 -16.68
C TRP A 259 -23.73 -16.75 -17.17
N ARG A 260 -24.90 -16.76 -17.80
CA ARG A 260 -25.64 -15.58 -18.28
C ARG A 260 -27.14 -15.72 -18.00
N PRO A 261 -27.58 -15.58 -16.74
CA PRO A 261 -28.99 -15.55 -16.40
C PRO A 261 -29.68 -14.28 -16.93
N SER A 262 -31.01 -14.35 -17.05
CA SER A 262 -31.86 -13.21 -17.37
C SER A 262 -32.24 -12.46 -16.10
N TYR A 263 -32.45 -11.16 -16.23
CA TYR A 263 -32.92 -10.24 -15.18
C TYR A 263 -34.33 -9.72 -15.46
N TYR A 264 -34.94 -10.09 -16.60
CA TYR A 264 -36.27 -9.65 -17.02
C TYR A 264 -37.36 -9.95 -15.97
N GLY A 265 -38.16 -8.92 -15.67
CA GLY A 265 -39.34 -9.03 -14.81
C GLY A 265 -39.03 -8.81 -13.32
N SER A 266 -39.96 -9.26 -12.49
CA SER A 266 -39.90 -9.20 -11.03
C SER A 266 -40.06 -10.59 -10.40
N TYR A 267 -39.59 -10.74 -9.16
CA TYR A 267 -39.66 -11.99 -8.42
C TYR A 267 -40.31 -11.78 -7.05
N THR A 268 -41.42 -12.47 -6.78
CA THR A 268 -42.09 -12.45 -5.48
C THR A 268 -41.34 -13.30 -4.45
N LEU A 269 -40.58 -12.64 -3.58
CA LEU A 269 -39.87 -13.25 -2.45
C LEU A 269 -40.77 -13.33 -1.22
N SER A 270 -41.14 -14.54 -0.79
CA SER A 270 -41.66 -14.76 0.57
C SER A 270 -40.56 -14.54 1.59
N LEU A 271 -40.82 -13.71 2.59
CA LEU A 271 -39.93 -13.47 3.72
C LEU A 271 -40.20 -14.46 4.86
N THR A 272 -39.19 -14.73 5.70
CA THR A 272 -39.41 -15.41 6.98
C THR A 272 -40.08 -14.45 7.98
N PRO A 273 -40.78 -14.96 9.02
CA PRO A 273 -41.33 -14.11 10.08
C PRO A 273 -40.28 -13.21 10.76
N GLU A 274 -39.03 -13.70 10.82
CA GLU A 274 -37.88 -12.98 11.36
C GLU A 274 -37.45 -11.84 10.42
N GLN A 275 -37.35 -12.09 9.12
CA GLN A 275 -37.10 -11.04 8.11
C GLN A 275 -38.22 -9.99 8.12
N TRP A 276 -39.49 -10.40 8.20
CA TRP A 276 -40.64 -9.49 8.27
C TRP A 276 -40.60 -8.60 9.51
N LEU A 277 -40.24 -9.16 10.67
CA LEU A 277 -40.09 -8.43 11.92
C LEU A 277 -38.87 -7.47 11.90
N LEU A 278 -37.75 -7.87 11.28
CA LEU A 278 -36.57 -7.01 11.12
C LEU A 278 -36.84 -5.76 10.26
N ILE A 279 -37.64 -5.89 9.19
CA ILE A 279 -38.08 -4.74 8.38
C ILE A 279 -39.23 -3.95 9.05
N LYS A 280 -39.65 -4.35 10.25
CA LYS A 280 -40.77 -3.81 11.03
C LYS A 280 -42.11 -3.87 10.28
N GLY A 281 -42.32 -4.90 9.45
CA GLY A 281 -43.57 -5.11 8.72
C GLY A 281 -44.77 -5.29 9.65
N ASN A 282 -45.99 -5.05 9.13
CA ASN A 282 -47.21 -5.10 9.94
C ASN A 282 -47.38 -6.52 10.55
N PRO A 283 -47.43 -6.68 11.88
CA PRO A 283 -47.47 -7.99 12.55
C PRO A 283 -48.80 -8.72 12.38
N ASN A 284 -49.82 -8.08 11.80
CA ASN A 284 -51.12 -8.68 11.50
C ASN A 284 -51.20 -9.27 10.08
N THR A 285 -50.14 -9.14 9.27
CA THR A 285 -50.11 -9.64 7.88
C THR A 285 -50.02 -11.18 7.87
N PRO A 286 -50.94 -11.89 7.18
CA PRO A 286 -50.86 -13.34 6.99
C PRO A 286 -49.52 -13.81 6.42
N LEU A 287 -49.03 -14.99 6.80
CA LEU A 287 -47.70 -15.47 6.42
C LEU A 287 -47.52 -15.62 4.89
N ASP A 288 -48.60 -15.95 4.19
CA ASP A 288 -48.70 -16.01 2.74
C ASP A 288 -48.74 -14.63 2.05
N GLU A 289 -49.06 -13.57 2.80
CA GLU A 289 -48.99 -12.16 2.36
C GLU A 289 -47.66 -11.47 2.77
N GLN A 290 -46.77 -12.14 3.54
CA GLN A 290 -45.45 -11.60 3.94
C GLN A 290 -44.43 -11.69 2.80
N VAL A 291 -44.73 -11.01 1.69
CA VAL A 291 -43.95 -11.04 0.44
C VAL A 291 -43.37 -9.68 0.05
N VAL A 292 -42.26 -9.70 -0.69
CA VAL A 292 -41.65 -8.53 -1.35
C VAL A 292 -41.45 -8.85 -2.83
N GLU A 293 -41.86 -7.95 -3.71
CA GLU A 293 -41.60 -8.04 -5.15
C GLU A 293 -40.20 -7.46 -5.45
N ILE A 294 -39.21 -8.33 -5.68
CA ILE A 294 -37.86 -7.95 -6.10
C ILE A 294 -37.90 -7.46 -7.55
N ASN A 295 -37.33 -6.29 -7.83
CA ASN A 295 -37.30 -5.72 -9.19
C ASN A 295 -36.04 -6.14 -9.99
N THR A 296 -36.08 -5.93 -11.31
CA THR A 296 -34.99 -6.23 -12.26
C THR A 296 -33.61 -5.69 -11.82
N ALA A 297 -33.55 -4.49 -11.23
CA ALA A 297 -32.29 -3.91 -10.77
C ALA A 297 -31.73 -4.65 -9.54
N GLN A 298 -32.58 -4.98 -8.56
CA GLN A 298 -32.20 -5.82 -7.42
C GLN A 298 -31.77 -7.23 -7.87
N LEU A 299 -32.44 -7.83 -8.87
CA LEU A 299 -32.02 -9.10 -9.47
C LEU A 299 -30.63 -9.02 -10.12
N LYS A 300 -30.26 -7.89 -10.74
CA LYS A 300 -28.89 -7.66 -11.28
C LYS A 300 -27.82 -7.58 -10.18
N VAL A 301 -28.19 -7.12 -8.98
CA VAL A 301 -27.28 -6.99 -7.81
C VAL A 301 -27.09 -8.30 -7.04
N ILE A 302 -28.16 -9.11 -6.89
CA ILE A 302 -28.14 -10.36 -6.11
C ILE A 302 -27.32 -11.47 -6.82
N ASN A 303 -27.05 -11.33 -8.11
CA ASN A 303 -26.43 -12.36 -8.95
C ASN A 303 -24.88 -12.38 -8.88
N PRO A 304 -24.19 -13.55 -8.85
CA PRO A 304 -22.75 -13.60 -8.53
C PRO A 304 -21.68 -13.15 -9.55
N PRO A 305 -21.91 -12.91 -10.88
CA PRO A 305 -20.80 -12.65 -11.80
C PRO A 305 -20.15 -11.27 -11.61
N ASN A 306 -20.76 -10.38 -10.82
CA ASN A 306 -20.08 -9.18 -10.34
C ASN A 306 -19.08 -9.54 -9.21
N HIS A 307 -17.98 -10.18 -9.60
CA HIS A 307 -16.91 -10.61 -8.67
C HIS A 307 -16.44 -9.50 -7.73
N ASN A 308 -16.59 -8.23 -8.13
CA ASN A 308 -16.26 -7.04 -7.34
C ASN A 308 -17.00 -6.92 -5.99
N ARG A 309 -18.12 -7.65 -5.77
CA ARG A 309 -19.06 -7.40 -4.65
C ARG A 309 -19.45 -8.65 -3.84
N ALA A 310 -18.54 -9.62 -3.76
CA ALA A 310 -18.79 -10.95 -3.19
C ALA A 310 -19.54 -11.01 -1.83
N MET A 311 -19.38 -10.01 -0.95
CA MET A 311 -20.02 -9.96 0.37
C MET A 311 -21.45 -9.36 0.36
N LEU A 312 -21.81 -8.55 -0.65
CA LEU A 312 -23.16 -8.02 -0.84
C LEU A 312 -24.09 -9.00 -1.59
N ASN A 313 -23.55 -10.03 -2.25
CA ASN A 313 -24.31 -11.00 -3.07
C ASN A 313 -25.47 -11.73 -2.35
N TRP A 314 -25.62 -11.61 -1.03
CA TRP A 314 -26.73 -12.20 -0.26
C TRP A 314 -27.56 -11.17 0.54
N LEU A 315 -27.37 -9.89 0.27
CA LEU A 315 -28.02 -8.78 0.97
C LEU A 315 -28.54 -7.76 -0.05
N PHE A 316 -29.80 -7.36 0.07
CA PHE A 316 -30.36 -6.28 -0.75
C PHE A 316 -31.17 -5.30 0.08
N ARG A 317 -31.27 -4.06 -0.42
CA ARG A 317 -32.03 -2.96 0.18
C ARG A 317 -33.43 -2.89 -0.44
N LEU A 318 -34.44 -2.80 0.40
CA LEU A 318 -35.83 -2.55 0.00
C LEU A 318 -35.97 -1.11 -0.50
N THR A 319 -36.73 -0.93 -1.59
CA THR A 319 -37.15 0.39 -2.05
C THR A 319 -38.13 1.05 -1.07
N THR A 320 -38.33 2.37 -1.17
CA THR A 320 -39.31 3.08 -0.33
C THR A 320 -40.69 2.46 -0.47
N GLN A 321 -41.07 2.11 -1.70
CA GLN A 321 -42.34 1.46 -2.04
C GLN A 321 -42.44 0.05 -1.43
N GLN A 322 -41.39 -0.77 -1.51
CA GLN A 322 -41.37 -2.13 -0.94
C GLN A 322 -41.51 -2.07 0.60
N LEU A 323 -40.78 -1.17 1.26
CA LEU A 323 -40.89 -0.98 2.71
C LEU A 323 -42.27 -0.45 3.13
N ALA A 324 -42.82 0.51 2.38
CA ALA A 324 -44.15 1.05 2.63
C ALA A 324 -45.27 0.01 2.42
N ASN A 325 -45.13 -0.89 1.44
CA ASN A 325 -46.05 -2.01 1.26
C ASN A 325 -46.01 -2.99 2.44
N ALA A 326 -44.83 -3.29 2.99
CA ALA A 326 -44.68 -4.18 4.15
C ALA A 326 -45.23 -3.58 5.47
N ARG A 327 -45.17 -2.25 5.64
CA ARG A 327 -45.63 -1.56 6.85
C ARG A 327 -47.06 -1.03 6.80
N GLY A 328 -47.49 -0.54 5.63
CA GLY A 328 -48.71 0.24 5.45
C GLY A 328 -48.54 1.76 5.64
N GLU A 329 -47.32 2.27 5.82
CA GLU A 329 -47.01 3.70 6.02
C GLU A 329 -45.75 4.14 5.26
N LEU A 330 -45.61 5.44 4.99
CA LEU A 330 -44.38 6.00 4.42
C LEU A 330 -43.29 6.10 5.50
N VAL A 331 -42.09 5.62 5.18
CA VAL A 331 -40.91 5.75 6.04
C VAL A 331 -39.82 6.52 5.30
N TYR A 332 -39.38 7.62 5.88
CA TYR A 332 -38.28 8.42 5.34
C TYR A 332 -36.95 7.77 5.74
N THR A 333 -36.18 7.33 4.76
CA THR A 333 -34.93 6.56 4.89
C THR A 333 -33.84 7.20 4.01
N GLN A 334 -32.59 6.74 4.13
CA GLN A 334 -31.55 7.14 3.16
C GLN A 334 -31.88 6.65 1.74
N GLN A 335 -32.51 5.47 1.60
CA GLN A 335 -33.02 4.94 0.33
C GLN A 335 -33.94 5.93 -0.39
N LEU A 336 -34.87 6.60 0.32
CA LEU A 336 -35.75 7.62 -0.26
C LEU A 336 -34.96 8.82 -0.81
N VAL A 337 -33.80 9.15 -0.22
CA VAL A 337 -32.91 10.20 -0.74
C VAL A 337 -32.23 9.74 -2.03
N ILE A 338 -31.75 8.49 -2.10
CA ILE A 338 -31.17 7.90 -3.32
C ILE A 338 -32.22 7.80 -4.45
N GLU A 339 -33.44 7.36 -4.14
CA GLU A 339 -34.55 7.29 -5.10
C GLU A 339 -34.98 8.67 -5.64
N LEU A 340 -35.02 9.70 -4.78
CA LEU A 340 -35.30 11.07 -5.20
C LEU A 340 -34.14 11.68 -6.01
N ALA A 341 -32.90 11.37 -5.65
CA ALA A 341 -31.72 11.76 -6.41
C ALA A 341 -31.69 11.12 -7.80
N ALA A 342 -32.11 9.86 -7.93
CA ALA A 342 -32.25 9.17 -9.21
C ALA A 342 -33.28 9.86 -10.13
N VAL A 343 -34.38 10.40 -9.58
CA VAL A 343 -35.30 11.26 -10.34
C VAL A 343 -34.62 12.57 -10.77
N TYR A 344 -33.82 13.19 -9.90
CA TYR A 344 -33.11 14.44 -10.23
C TYR A 344 -31.99 14.24 -11.27
N GLU A 345 -31.26 13.12 -11.28
CA GLU A 345 -30.27 12.80 -12.32
C GLU A 345 -30.89 12.81 -13.72
N GLN A 346 -32.06 12.19 -13.88
CA GLN A 346 -32.75 12.11 -15.17
C GLN A 346 -33.20 13.48 -15.69
N MET A 347 -33.31 14.50 -14.83
CA MET A 347 -33.73 15.87 -15.19
C MET A 347 -32.59 16.78 -15.64
N ALA A 348 -31.33 16.34 -15.50
CA ALA A 348 -30.17 17.05 -16.03
C ALA A 348 -29.94 16.69 -17.49
N ASP A 349 -29.48 17.67 -18.29
CA ASP A 349 -29.34 17.53 -19.73
C ASP A 349 -28.40 16.38 -20.12
N GLN A 350 -28.96 15.38 -20.80
CA GLN A 350 -28.24 14.17 -21.22
C GLN A 350 -27.50 14.34 -22.56
N GLY A 351 -27.73 15.45 -23.27
CA GLY A 351 -27.22 15.70 -24.61
C GLY A 351 -27.94 14.91 -25.72
N GLU A 352 -27.51 15.11 -26.96
CA GLU A 352 -27.69 14.14 -28.04
C GLU A 352 -26.65 13.02 -27.88
N ARG A 353 -27.01 11.78 -28.25
CA ARG A 353 -26.14 10.60 -28.09
C ARG A 353 -26.28 9.66 -29.27
N ASP A 354 -25.16 9.14 -29.76
CA ASP A 354 -25.16 8.24 -30.90
C ASP A 354 -25.22 6.77 -30.47
N LEU A 355 -26.17 6.01 -31.03
CA LEU A 355 -26.27 4.56 -30.86
C LEU A 355 -25.52 3.87 -32.00
N THR A 356 -24.28 3.46 -31.72
CA THR A 356 -23.41 2.74 -32.65
C THR A 356 -23.87 1.30 -32.86
N LEU A 357 -23.98 0.87 -34.12
CA LEU A 357 -24.34 -0.49 -34.51
C LEU A 357 -23.16 -1.45 -34.36
N ASP A 358 -23.39 -2.63 -33.77
CA ASP A 358 -22.39 -3.69 -33.73
C ASP A 358 -22.24 -4.40 -35.09
N TRP A 359 -21.19 -5.21 -35.24
CA TRP A 359 -20.88 -5.93 -36.48
C TRP A 359 -22.02 -6.86 -36.97
N ASN A 360 -22.77 -7.49 -36.06
CA ASN A 360 -23.88 -8.38 -36.39
C ASN A 360 -25.14 -7.58 -36.77
N GLN A 361 -25.33 -6.42 -36.15
CA GLN A 361 -26.38 -5.46 -36.50
C GLN A 361 -26.14 -4.83 -37.88
N ASP A 362 -24.94 -4.30 -38.14
CA ASP A 362 -24.56 -3.78 -39.47
C ASP A 362 -24.66 -4.85 -40.55
N ARG A 363 -24.19 -6.08 -40.28
CA ARG A 363 -24.34 -7.21 -41.23
C ARG A 363 -25.81 -7.47 -41.56
N LYS A 364 -26.70 -7.54 -40.56
CA LYS A 364 -28.14 -7.74 -40.79
C LYS A 364 -28.80 -6.55 -41.51
N LEU A 365 -28.38 -5.33 -41.22
CA LEU A 365 -28.88 -4.12 -41.89
C LEU A 365 -28.41 -4.06 -43.36
N LYS A 366 -27.18 -4.49 -43.65
CA LYS A 366 -26.66 -4.71 -45.01
C LYS A 366 -27.44 -5.79 -45.74
N GLU A 367 -27.71 -6.93 -45.08
CA GLU A 367 -28.53 -8.02 -45.63
C GLU A 367 -29.97 -7.58 -45.94
N HIS A 368 -30.59 -6.75 -45.10
CA HIS A 368 -31.91 -6.16 -45.34
C HIS A 368 -31.91 -5.21 -46.54
N VAL A 369 -30.96 -4.25 -46.60
CA VAL A 369 -30.88 -3.27 -47.70
C VAL A 369 -30.52 -3.96 -49.04
N ALA A 370 -29.71 -5.01 -49.03
CA ALA A 370 -29.36 -5.77 -50.23
C ALA A 370 -30.56 -6.49 -50.89
N ILE A 371 -31.66 -6.74 -50.15
CA ILE A 371 -32.89 -7.31 -50.73
C ILE A 371 -33.59 -6.28 -51.65
N ALA A 372 -33.54 -4.99 -51.30
CA ALA A 372 -34.07 -3.90 -52.13
C ALA A 372 -33.08 -3.47 -53.24
N ASN A 373 -31.79 -3.76 -53.08
CA ASN A 373 -30.71 -3.34 -53.98
C ASN A 373 -29.94 -4.56 -54.55
N PRO A 374 -30.55 -5.37 -55.44
CA PRO A 374 -29.97 -6.66 -55.86
C PRO A 374 -28.82 -6.51 -56.86
N GLY A 375 -27.59 -6.80 -56.42
CA GLY A 375 -26.40 -6.90 -57.28
C GLY A 375 -25.14 -6.37 -56.60
N ASP A 376 -24.29 -5.72 -57.37
CA ASP A 376 -23.19 -4.85 -56.97
C ASP A 376 -23.64 -3.38 -56.80
N GLY A 377 -24.95 -3.14 -56.64
CA GLY A 377 -25.53 -1.81 -56.53
C GLY A 377 -25.31 -1.17 -55.16
N GLU A 378 -24.87 0.09 -55.17
CA GLU A 378 -24.81 0.95 -53.98
C GLU A 378 -26.18 1.04 -53.27
N PRO A 379 -26.21 1.15 -51.93
CA PRO A 379 -27.44 1.23 -51.15
C PRO A 379 -28.18 2.54 -51.45
N THR A 380 -29.13 2.47 -52.38
CA THR A 380 -29.79 3.64 -53.01
C THR A 380 -31.32 3.54 -52.98
N VAL A 381 -31.87 2.40 -52.57
CA VAL A 381 -33.29 2.18 -52.31
C VAL A 381 -33.48 1.74 -50.86
N PHE A 382 -34.28 2.50 -50.12
CA PHE A 382 -34.73 2.17 -48.76
C PHE A 382 -36.26 2.24 -48.75
N ASP A 383 -36.94 1.10 -48.77
CA ASP A 383 -38.41 1.00 -48.94
C ASP A 383 -39.13 0.24 -47.82
N ALA A 384 -38.42 -0.59 -47.04
CA ALA A 384 -38.95 -1.37 -45.93
C ALA A 384 -38.28 -1.03 -44.59
N PRO A 385 -39.05 -0.87 -43.48
CA PRO A 385 -38.49 -0.67 -42.14
C PRO A 385 -37.74 -1.91 -41.65
N PHE A 386 -36.85 -1.73 -40.66
CA PHE A 386 -36.00 -2.78 -40.11
C PHE A 386 -36.05 -2.80 -38.58
N ASP A 387 -36.39 -3.96 -37.99
CA ASP A 387 -36.36 -4.15 -36.54
C ASP A 387 -34.95 -4.51 -36.05
N LEU A 388 -34.24 -3.49 -35.58
CA LEU A 388 -32.92 -3.61 -34.96
C LEU A 388 -33.05 -4.23 -33.56
N VAL A 389 -32.56 -5.46 -33.36
CA VAL A 389 -32.45 -6.06 -32.02
C VAL A 389 -31.35 -5.33 -31.24
N ILE A 390 -31.68 -4.74 -30.08
CA ILE A 390 -30.74 -4.04 -29.20
C ILE A 390 -29.70 -5.03 -28.63
N SER A 391 -28.43 -4.62 -28.61
CA SER A 391 -27.26 -5.46 -28.30
C SER A 391 -26.72 -5.25 -26.87
N ASP A 392 -26.40 -6.35 -26.19
CA ASP A 392 -25.74 -6.35 -24.87
C ASP A 392 -24.26 -6.76 -25.02
N SER A 393 -23.47 -5.87 -25.64
CA SER A 393 -22.03 -6.07 -25.80
C SER A 393 -21.28 -5.70 -24.52
N TRP A 394 -20.22 -6.44 -24.19
CA TRP A 394 -19.50 -6.34 -22.91
C TRP A 394 -18.63 -5.07 -22.73
N ARG A 395 -18.54 -4.23 -23.75
CA ARG A 395 -17.84 -2.93 -23.71
C ARG A 395 -18.76 -1.77 -24.05
N ASP A 396 -19.64 -1.99 -25.03
CA ASP A 396 -20.54 -1.01 -25.59
C ASP A 396 -21.97 -1.58 -25.54
N SER A 397 -22.55 -1.73 -24.33
CA SER A 397 -23.91 -2.25 -24.19
C SER A 397 -24.92 -1.17 -24.55
N GLN A 398 -25.74 -1.42 -25.57
CA GLN A 398 -26.80 -0.50 -25.97
C GLN A 398 -27.93 -0.49 -24.94
N TYR A 399 -28.12 -1.57 -24.17
CA TYR A 399 -29.02 -1.55 -23.02
C TYR A 399 -28.57 -0.52 -21.98
N ASP A 400 -27.27 -0.45 -21.70
CA ASP A 400 -26.74 0.55 -20.77
C ASP A 400 -26.83 1.98 -21.30
N LEU A 401 -26.60 2.21 -22.60
CA LEU A 401 -26.80 3.52 -23.25
C LEU A 401 -28.26 4.00 -23.13
N LEU A 402 -29.22 3.10 -23.32
CA LEU A 402 -30.66 3.38 -23.31
C LEU A 402 -31.30 3.36 -21.91
N GLY A 403 -30.54 3.00 -20.87
CA GLY A 403 -31.03 2.84 -19.50
C GLY A 403 -32.00 1.66 -19.33
N LEU A 404 -31.77 0.59 -20.09
CA LEU A 404 -32.57 -0.63 -20.15
C LEU A 404 -31.86 -1.80 -19.43
N TYR A 405 -32.56 -2.93 -19.36
CA TYR A 405 -32.07 -4.16 -18.76
C TYR A 405 -32.47 -5.36 -19.61
N ASP A 406 -31.47 -6.22 -19.87
CA ASP A 406 -31.56 -7.63 -20.27
C ASP A 406 -32.04 -7.95 -21.71
N ALA A 407 -31.49 -9.04 -22.26
CA ALA A 407 -31.54 -9.38 -23.69
C ALA A 407 -31.99 -10.82 -23.98
N LEU A 408 -32.52 -11.03 -25.19
CA LEU A 408 -32.87 -12.36 -25.74
C LEU A 408 -31.62 -13.26 -25.85
N ASP A 409 -31.76 -14.53 -25.45
CA ASP A 409 -30.82 -15.56 -25.86
C ASP A 409 -31.10 -16.05 -27.29
N ILE A 410 -30.15 -15.77 -28.19
CA ILE A 410 -30.22 -16.17 -29.60
C ILE A 410 -29.96 -17.68 -29.78
N GLU A 411 -29.29 -18.35 -28.85
CA GLU A 411 -28.95 -19.78 -28.95
C GLU A 411 -30.06 -20.70 -28.39
N THR A 412 -30.66 -20.36 -27.24
CA THR A 412 -31.79 -21.16 -26.69
C THR A 412 -33.18 -20.60 -26.99
N GLY A 413 -33.29 -19.38 -27.54
CA GLY A 413 -34.57 -18.77 -27.89
C GLY A 413 -35.42 -18.33 -26.69
N LYS A 414 -34.78 -18.07 -25.53
CA LYS A 414 -35.43 -17.65 -24.28
C LYS A 414 -35.35 -16.15 -24.04
N GLY A 415 -36.42 -15.60 -23.47
CA GLY A 415 -36.62 -14.16 -23.31
C GLY A 415 -37.36 -13.55 -24.51
N ALA A 416 -37.48 -12.23 -24.52
CA ALA A 416 -38.01 -11.48 -25.65
C ALA A 416 -37.00 -10.37 -26.01
N PRO A 417 -36.65 -10.18 -27.29
CA PRO A 417 -35.69 -9.16 -27.68
C PRO A 417 -36.32 -7.78 -27.55
N ILE A 418 -35.60 -6.80 -27.00
CA ILE A 418 -35.96 -5.41 -27.23
C ILE A 418 -35.55 -5.07 -28.67
N THR A 419 -36.50 -4.60 -29.46
CA THR A 419 -36.28 -4.17 -30.85
C THR A 419 -36.55 -2.68 -30.99
N TRP A 420 -35.79 -2.03 -31.87
CA TRP A 420 -35.96 -0.67 -32.32
C TRP A 420 -36.32 -0.69 -33.80
N THR A 421 -37.53 -0.27 -34.16
CA THR A 421 -37.97 -0.19 -35.55
C THR A 421 -37.35 1.05 -36.21
N LEU A 422 -36.36 0.85 -37.08
CA LEU A 422 -35.83 1.87 -37.97
C LEU A 422 -36.80 2.05 -39.16
N SER A 423 -37.22 3.29 -39.41
CA SER A 423 -37.95 3.64 -40.64
C SER A 423 -37.00 3.71 -41.84
N PRO A 424 -37.50 3.66 -43.09
CA PRO A 424 -36.64 3.76 -44.27
C PRO A 424 -35.77 5.02 -44.30
N ALA A 425 -36.27 6.15 -43.77
CA ALA A 425 -35.51 7.40 -43.67
C ALA A 425 -34.41 7.36 -42.60
N ASP A 426 -34.62 6.64 -41.49
CA ASP A 426 -33.57 6.42 -40.49
C ASP A 426 -32.43 5.58 -41.10
N ILE A 427 -32.78 4.56 -41.90
CA ILE A 427 -31.80 3.71 -42.60
C ILE A 427 -31.03 4.53 -43.64
N GLU A 428 -31.72 5.32 -44.47
CA GLU A 428 -31.12 6.23 -45.44
C GLU A 428 -30.08 7.15 -44.77
N HIS A 429 -30.47 7.82 -43.67
CA HIS A 429 -29.60 8.74 -42.94
C HIS A 429 -28.37 8.04 -42.30
N ILE A 430 -28.52 6.82 -41.79
CA ILE A 430 -27.39 6.01 -41.28
C ILE A 430 -26.35 5.73 -42.39
N TYR A 431 -26.79 5.50 -43.63
CA TYR A 431 -25.87 5.32 -44.76
C TYR A 431 -25.28 6.65 -45.25
N GLU A 432 -26.06 7.74 -45.28
CA GLU A 432 -25.54 9.09 -45.61
C GLU A 432 -24.45 9.55 -44.63
N GLN A 433 -24.66 9.39 -43.32
CA GLN A 433 -23.70 9.81 -42.31
C GLN A 433 -22.42 8.96 -42.37
N TYR A 434 -22.55 7.65 -42.58
CA TYR A 434 -21.41 6.76 -42.79
C TYR A 434 -20.56 7.17 -44.00
N GLN A 435 -21.18 7.52 -45.14
CA GLN A 435 -20.46 8.00 -46.32
C GLN A 435 -19.78 9.36 -46.08
N GLN A 436 -20.40 10.26 -45.29
CA GLN A 436 -19.78 11.53 -44.89
C GLN A 436 -18.58 11.32 -43.96
N ASP A 437 -18.69 10.42 -42.98
CA ASP A 437 -17.60 10.14 -42.03
C ASP A 437 -16.42 9.43 -42.72
N VAL A 438 -16.67 8.49 -43.66
CA VAL A 438 -15.63 7.88 -44.53
C VAL A 438 -14.96 8.93 -45.44
N ALA A 439 -15.72 9.91 -45.93
CA ALA A 439 -15.18 11.00 -46.76
C ALA A 439 -14.38 12.03 -45.94
N ALA A 440 -14.60 12.11 -44.62
CA ALA A 440 -13.89 13.01 -43.71
C ALA A 440 -12.55 12.43 -43.22
N ASP A 441 -12.49 11.13 -42.91
CA ASP A 441 -11.27 10.42 -42.51
C ASP A 441 -11.14 9.05 -43.19
N PRO A 442 -10.60 8.99 -44.43
CA PRO A 442 -10.53 7.76 -45.24
C PRO A 442 -9.57 6.68 -44.73
N ASP A 443 -8.66 7.01 -43.80
CA ASP A 443 -7.74 6.04 -43.19
C ASP A 443 -8.39 5.34 -41.98
N THR A 444 -9.56 5.81 -41.52
CA THR A 444 -10.38 5.13 -40.52
C THR A 444 -11.49 4.29 -41.15
N ASN A 445 -11.97 3.29 -40.40
CA ASN A 445 -13.19 2.55 -40.73
C ASN A 445 -14.27 2.94 -39.71
N PRO A 446 -15.02 4.05 -39.93
CA PRO A 446 -16.02 4.53 -38.98
C PRO A 446 -17.12 3.49 -38.77
N SER A 447 -17.74 3.51 -37.60
CA SER A 447 -18.90 2.65 -37.33
C SER A 447 -20.18 3.38 -37.71
N LYS A 448 -21.21 2.64 -38.15
CA LYS A 448 -22.55 3.20 -38.37
C LYS A 448 -23.22 3.51 -37.04
N TYR A 449 -23.91 4.63 -36.95
CA TYR A 449 -24.70 5.03 -35.79
C TYR A 449 -25.95 5.80 -36.22
N PHE A 450 -26.89 5.98 -35.30
CA PHE A 450 -27.94 6.99 -35.40
C PHE A 450 -28.06 7.77 -34.09
N THR A 451 -28.35 9.07 -34.20
CA THR A 451 -28.47 9.96 -33.04
C THR A 451 -29.82 9.75 -32.33
N LEU A 452 -29.76 9.50 -31.03
CA LEU A 452 -30.91 9.37 -30.14
C LEU A 452 -31.46 10.76 -29.79
N PRO A 453 -32.78 11.00 -29.93
CA PRO A 453 -33.43 12.20 -29.40
C PRO A 453 -33.15 12.40 -27.91
N ASN A 454 -32.91 13.65 -27.49
CA ASN A 454 -32.67 13.99 -26.09
C ASN A 454 -33.90 13.63 -25.23
N THR A 455 -33.73 12.68 -24.30
CA THR A 455 -34.81 12.19 -23.42
C THR A 455 -34.77 12.72 -21.99
N THR A 456 -34.11 13.85 -21.74
CA THR A 456 -34.06 14.51 -20.42
C THR A 456 -35.47 14.70 -19.83
N TRP A 457 -35.62 14.35 -18.55
CA TRP A 457 -36.90 14.38 -17.85
C TRP A 457 -37.36 15.83 -17.58
N PRO A 458 -38.62 16.19 -17.86
CA PRO A 458 -39.11 17.55 -17.68
C PRO A 458 -39.09 18.03 -16.21
N GLY A 459 -39.03 19.35 -16.03
CA GLY A 459 -39.07 20.01 -14.70
C GLY A 459 -37.75 20.69 -14.31
N SER A 460 -36.71 20.55 -15.13
CA SER A 460 -35.52 21.41 -15.11
C SER A 460 -35.96 22.89 -15.07
N GLY A 461 -35.51 23.61 -14.05
CA GLY A 461 -35.72 25.06 -13.88
C GLY A 461 -36.66 25.49 -12.76
N THR A 462 -37.71 24.74 -12.41
CA THR A 462 -38.69 25.18 -11.39
C THR A 462 -38.22 25.04 -9.94
N GLY A 463 -36.91 24.88 -9.72
CA GLY A 463 -36.28 24.52 -8.46
C GLY A 463 -36.55 23.07 -8.08
N LEU A 464 -35.52 22.21 -8.11
CA LEU A 464 -35.62 20.78 -7.80
C LEU A 464 -36.36 20.54 -6.46
N GLN A 465 -35.99 21.29 -5.43
CA GLN A 465 -36.58 21.21 -4.08
C GLN A 465 -38.09 21.52 -4.04
N ALA A 466 -38.61 22.36 -4.95
CA ALA A 466 -40.03 22.66 -5.04
C ALA A 466 -40.83 21.54 -5.72
N LEU A 467 -40.24 20.86 -6.72
CA LEU A 467 -40.81 19.67 -7.32
C LEU A 467 -40.74 18.48 -6.35
N GLY A 468 -39.58 18.23 -5.75
CA GLY A 468 -39.41 17.16 -4.76
C GLY A 468 -40.32 17.32 -3.53
N LYS A 469 -40.59 18.55 -3.07
CA LYS A 469 -41.61 18.77 -2.03
C LYS A 469 -43.01 18.30 -2.45
N LYS A 470 -43.41 18.52 -3.72
CA LYS A 470 -44.68 17.98 -4.23
C LYS A 470 -44.67 16.46 -4.29
N ILE A 471 -43.55 15.86 -4.73
CA ILE A 471 -43.37 14.40 -4.79
C ILE A 471 -43.49 13.80 -3.39
N LEU A 472 -42.79 14.34 -2.38
CA LEU A 472 -42.86 13.87 -0.99
C LEU A 472 -44.27 14.01 -0.39
N VAL A 473 -45.02 15.07 -0.72
CA VAL A 473 -46.42 15.24 -0.28
C VAL A 473 -47.36 14.25 -0.97
N ALA A 474 -47.15 13.94 -2.26
CA ALA A 474 -47.94 12.94 -2.98
C ALA A 474 -47.63 11.51 -2.49
N LEU A 475 -46.36 11.17 -2.31
CA LEU A 475 -45.88 9.91 -1.77
C LEU A 475 -46.34 9.68 -0.32
N ALA A 476 -46.47 10.74 0.49
CA ALA A 476 -47.04 10.65 1.83
C ALA A 476 -48.57 10.40 1.84
N ALA A 477 -49.26 10.64 0.72
CA ALA A 477 -50.70 10.39 0.58
C ALA A 477 -51.00 8.99 0.00
N ASP A 478 -50.14 8.47 -0.89
CA ASP A 478 -50.17 7.09 -1.37
C ASP A 478 -48.73 6.53 -1.48
N PRO A 479 -48.18 5.91 -0.43
CA PRO A 479 -46.81 5.42 -0.44
C PRO A 479 -46.64 4.05 -1.11
N LYS A 480 -47.70 3.50 -1.72
CA LYS A 480 -47.69 2.18 -2.35
C LYS A 480 -47.33 2.23 -3.84
N GLU A 481 -47.33 3.41 -4.44
CA GLU A 481 -46.83 3.67 -5.80
C GLU A 481 -45.32 4.04 -5.77
N PRO A 482 -44.55 3.68 -6.81
CA PRO A 482 -43.13 4.04 -6.90
C PRO A 482 -42.95 5.55 -7.16
N ILE A 483 -41.85 6.12 -6.67
CA ILE A 483 -41.55 7.56 -6.72
C ILE A 483 -41.59 8.16 -8.14
N TRP A 484 -41.25 7.38 -9.16
CA TRP A 484 -41.28 7.81 -10.56
C TRP A 484 -42.70 8.12 -11.07
N LYS A 485 -43.74 7.43 -10.57
CA LYS A 485 -45.14 7.73 -10.90
C LYS A 485 -45.62 9.02 -10.22
N HIS A 486 -45.23 9.24 -8.97
CA HIS A 486 -45.49 10.52 -8.29
C HIS A 486 -44.82 11.68 -9.02
N TYR A 487 -43.55 11.53 -9.44
CA TYR A 487 -42.89 12.50 -10.31
C TYR A 487 -43.68 12.76 -11.60
N LYS A 488 -44.06 11.70 -12.33
CA LYS A 488 -44.82 11.76 -13.60
C LYS A 488 -46.15 12.49 -13.42
N ALA A 489 -46.82 12.34 -12.27
CA ALA A 489 -48.04 13.08 -11.94
C ALA A 489 -47.80 14.56 -11.58
N GLN A 490 -46.68 14.89 -10.91
CA GLN A 490 -46.40 16.27 -10.44
C GLN A 490 -45.77 17.19 -11.49
N VAL A 491 -45.13 16.64 -12.53
CA VAL A 491 -44.43 17.43 -13.55
C VAL A 491 -45.35 18.08 -14.59
N GLY A 492 -46.53 17.52 -14.85
CA GLY A 492 -47.55 18.11 -15.75
C GLY A 492 -47.15 18.17 -17.24
N LYS A 493 -46.06 17.51 -17.63
CA LYS A 493 -45.58 17.33 -19.01
C LYS A 493 -45.34 15.84 -19.27
N THR A 494 -45.52 15.39 -20.51
CA THR A 494 -45.13 14.02 -20.91
C THR A 494 -43.62 13.84 -20.76
N VAL A 495 -43.20 12.74 -20.13
CA VAL A 495 -41.79 12.34 -20.06
C VAL A 495 -41.36 11.75 -21.41
N PRO A 496 -40.25 12.19 -22.01
CA PRO A 496 -39.77 11.65 -23.28
C PRO A 496 -39.51 10.13 -23.24
N THR A 497 -39.94 9.45 -24.30
CA THR A 497 -39.82 7.99 -24.54
C THR A 497 -39.65 7.75 -26.04
N TYR A 498 -39.10 6.59 -26.41
CA TYR A 498 -38.84 6.21 -27.80
C TYR A 498 -40.00 5.35 -28.34
N PRO A 499 -40.89 5.87 -29.20
CA PRO A 499 -42.00 5.09 -29.77
C PRO A 499 -41.55 4.01 -30.76
N GLN A 500 -40.28 4.02 -31.20
CA GLN A 500 -39.67 2.99 -32.04
C GLN A 500 -39.39 1.68 -31.29
N MET A 501 -39.45 1.68 -29.95
CA MET A 501 -39.20 0.46 -29.16
C MET A 501 -40.46 -0.41 -29.02
N ASN A 502 -40.26 -1.72 -29.01
CA ASN A 502 -41.32 -2.70 -28.74
C ASN A 502 -41.74 -2.84 -27.25
N ILE A 503 -41.44 -1.84 -26.41
CA ILE A 503 -41.80 -1.77 -24.98
C ILE A 503 -42.54 -0.47 -24.65
N THR A 504 -43.47 -0.53 -23.69
CA THR A 504 -44.36 0.60 -23.38
C THR A 504 -43.63 1.81 -22.79
N ALA A 505 -44.23 3.00 -22.93
CA ALA A 505 -43.68 4.24 -22.38
C ALA A 505 -43.44 4.17 -20.86
N ASP A 506 -44.27 3.44 -20.12
CA ASP A 506 -44.12 3.32 -18.66
C ASP A 506 -43.01 2.33 -18.29
N GLU A 507 -42.85 1.22 -19.00
CA GLU A 507 -41.66 0.36 -18.86
C GLU A 507 -40.35 1.10 -19.20
N GLN A 508 -40.37 1.98 -20.21
CA GLN A 508 -39.21 2.81 -20.55
C GLN A 508 -38.88 3.85 -19.47
N ILE A 509 -39.87 4.42 -18.79
CA ILE A 509 -39.65 5.36 -17.67
C ILE A 509 -39.14 4.59 -16.43
N GLU A 510 -39.76 3.45 -16.11
CA GLU A 510 -39.39 2.60 -14.98
C GLU A 510 -37.98 2.03 -15.11
N ARG A 511 -37.62 1.44 -16.27
CA ARG A 511 -36.27 0.86 -16.49
C ARG A 511 -35.17 1.91 -16.35
N ARG A 512 -35.35 3.11 -16.91
CA ARG A 512 -34.39 4.23 -16.78
C ARG A 512 -34.26 4.72 -15.34
N HIS A 513 -35.37 4.86 -14.62
CA HIS A 513 -35.35 5.20 -13.20
C HIS A 513 -34.63 4.13 -12.37
N LEU A 514 -34.95 2.85 -12.59
CA LEU A 514 -34.27 1.73 -11.94
C LEU A 514 -32.78 1.68 -12.29
N ARG A 515 -32.35 2.05 -13.51
CA ARG A 515 -30.93 2.11 -13.89
C ARG A 515 -30.20 3.23 -13.15
N SER A 516 -30.74 4.45 -13.10
CA SER A 516 -30.15 5.55 -12.32
C SER A 516 -30.13 5.23 -10.81
N TRP A 517 -31.24 4.75 -10.24
CA TRP A 517 -31.26 4.29 -8.85
C TRP A 517 -30.22 3.20 -8.58
N SER A 518 -30.15 2.19 -9.46
CA SER A 518 -29.18 1.10 -9.37
C SER A 518 -27.74 1.58 -9.47
N ASN A 519 -27.45 2.63 -10.25
CA ASN A 519 -26.11 3.22 -10.37
C ASN A 519 -25.69 3.90 -9.07
N LEU A 520 -26.61 4.64 -8.43
CA LEU A 520 -26.35 5.33 -7.17
C LEU A 520 -26.24 4.35 -5.99
N GLU A 521 -27.21 3.45 -5.83
CA GLU A 521 -27.17 2.40 -4.80
C GLU A 521 -25.95 1.47 -4.98
N ASN A 522 -25.47 1.28 -6.22
CA ASN A 522 -24.27 0.50 -6.51
C ASN A 522 -23.04 1.33 -6.90
N ALA A 523 -22.98 2.59 -6.46
CA ALA A 523 -21.81 3.43 -6.67
C ALA A 523 -20.55 2.75 -6.09
N ASN A 524 -19.51 2.63 -6.91
CA ASN A 524 -18.15 2.30 -6.48
C ASN A 524 -17.38 3.61 -6.19
N TYR A 525 -16.11 3.53 -5.78
CA TYR A 525 -15.32 4.72 -5.43
C TYR A 525 -14.79 5.52 -6.63
N HIS A 526 -15.05 5.07 -7.86
CA HIS A 526 -14.87 5.87 -9.07
C HIS A 526 -16.15 6.61 -9.49
N HIS A 527 -17.30 6.33 -8.87
CA HIS A 527 -18.53 7.04 -9.17
C HIS A 527 -18.47 8.48 -8.61
N PRO A 528 -18.74 9.53 -9.42
CA PRO A 528 -18.52 10.91 -9.02
C PRO A 528 -19.35 11.35 -7.80
N LEU A 529 -20.46 10.66 -7.52
CA LEU A 529 -21.36 10.94 -6.39
C LEU A 529 -21.13 10.06 -5.14
N LYS A 530 -20.09 9.20 -5.10
CA LYS A 530 -19.88 8.26 -3.98
C LYS A 530 -19.64 8.96 -2.64
N LYS A 531 -18.87 10.07 -2.62
CA LYS A 531 -18.63 10.88 -1.42
C LYS A 531 -19.95 11.41 -0.83
N GLN A 532 -20.84 11.88 -1.69
CA GLN A 532 -22.14 12.46 -1.36
C GLN A 532 -23.11 11.40 -0.84
N ILE A 533 -23.11 10.20 -1.45
CA ILE A 533 -23.86 9.03 -0.96
C ILE A 533 -23.39 8.65 0.46
N MET A 534 -22.09 8.57 0.71
CA MET A 534 -21.55 8.35 2.07
C MET A 534 -21.87 9.52 3.02
N GLY A 535 -21.95 10.75 2.50
CA GLY A 535 -22.39 11.94 3.22
C GLY A 535 -23.86 11.96 3.66
N LEU A 536 -24.66 10.95 3.30
CA LEU A 536 -25.99 10.69 3.88
C LEU A 536 -25.92 9.99 5.25
N ALA A 537 -24.77 9.43 5.62
CA ALA A 537 -24.58 8.78 6.91
C ALA A 537 -24.26 9.78 8.03
N PRO A 538 -24.83 9.61 9.23
CA PRO A 538 -24.58 10.48 10.37
C PRO A 538 -23.14 10.32 10.88
N GLU A 539 -22.61 11.41 11.42
CA GLU A 539 -21.30 11.41 12.04
C GLU A 539 -21.35 10.86 13.47
N GLN A 540 -20.41 9.96 13.77
CA GLN A 540 -20.20 9.33 15.07
C GLN A 540 -18.86 9.78 15.64
N HIS A 541 -18.83 10.04 16.95
CA HIS A 541 -17.70 10.66 17.63
C HIS A 541 -17.13 9.72 18.68
N LEU A 542 -15.86 9.37 18.55
CA LEU A 542 -15.08 8.70 19.59
C LEU A 542 -14.00 9.65 20.09
N ARG A 543 -14.16 10.19 21.30
CA ARG A 543 -13.10 10.95 21.96
C ARG A 543 -12.12 9.98 22.60
N ILE A 544 -10.83 10.22 22.43
CA ILE A 544 -9.77 9.40 23.03
C ILE A 544 -8.78 10.28 23.80
N SER A 545 -8.15 9.71 24.83
CA SER A 545 -7.00 10.29 25.53
C SER A 545 -5.89 9.27 25.68
N GLY A 546 -4.67 9.68 25.32
CA GLY A 546 -3.49 8.82 25.37
C GLY A 546 -2.20 9.60 25.59
N ARG A 547 -1.08 8.89 25.63
CA ARG A 547 0.24 9.43 25.96
C ARG A 547 1.35 8.87 25.07
N PHE A 548 2.48 9.56 25.08
CA PHE A 548 3.70 9.20 24.35
C PHE A 548 4.95 9.68 25.11
N PRO A 549 6.15 9.16 24.82
CA PRO A 549 7.36 9.46 25.60
C PRO A 549 7.68 10.95 25.59
N VAL A 550 8.11 11.46 26.75
CA VAL A 550 8.34 12.90 26.99
C VAL A 550 9.53 13.46 26.20
N GLU A 551 10.35 12.57 25.64
CA GLU A 551 11.50 12.88 24.80
C GLU A 551 11.12 13.35 23.37
N LEU A 552 9.88 13.13 22.93
CA LEU A 552 9.39 13.59 21.63
C LEU A 552 8.98 15.07 21.71
N GLU A 553 9.96 15.97 21.67
CA GLU A 553 9.77 17.42 21.88
C GLU A 553 8.88 18.10 20.82
N GLU A 554 8.93 17.66 19.56
CA GLU A 554 8.16 18.20 18.42
C GLU A 554 7.13 17.18 17.91
N ALA A 555 6.46 16.49 18.86
CA ALA A 555 5.46 15.48 18.61
C ALA A 555 4.21 16.02 17.88
N SER A 556 3.87 15.38 16.77
CA SER A 556 2.60 15.51 16.05
C SER A 556 1.87 14.17 16.00
N VAL A 557 0.53 14.19 16.03
CA VAL A 557 -0.30 12.98 16.09
C VAL A 557 -1.28 12.92 14.93
N GLU A 558 -1.40 11.73 14.35
CA GLU A 558 -2.26 11.39 13.21
C GLU A 558 -2.98 10.06 13.50
N VAL A 559 -4.09 9.81 12.83
CA VAL A 559 -4.77 8.51 12.85
C VAL A 559 -5.05 8.07 11.42
N VAL A 560 -4.67 6.84 11.11
CA VAL A 560 -4.83 6.24 9.77
C VAL A 560 -5.78 5.05 9.84
N LEU A 561 -6.61 4.90 8.81
CA LEU A 561 -7.55 3.78 8.64
C LEU A 561 -6.91 2.63 7.86
N GLY A 562 -7.31 1.42 8.24
CA GLY A 562 -6.89 0.21 7.56
C GLY A 562 -5.40 -0.07 7.70
N THR A 563 -4.90 -0.91 6.79
CA THR A 563 -3.77 -1.80 7.06
C THR A 563 -2.93 -2.10 5.81
N ARG A 564 -3.19 -1.42 4.70
CA ARG A 564 -2.65 -1.73 3.37
C ARG A 564 -1.81 -0.57 2.85
N LEU A 565 -0.99 -0.85 1.83
CA LEU A 565 -0.20 0.18 1.14
C LEU A 565 -1.05 1.03 0.20
N ASN A 566 -0.82 2.34 0.22
CA ASN A 566 -1.44 3.25 -0.73
C ASN A 566 -0.92 2.95 -2.15
N LYS A 567 -1.82 2.60 -3.08
CA LYS A 567 -1.47 2.35 -4.48
C LYS A 567 -1.72 3.61 -5.31
N PRO A 568 -0.91 3.89 -6.35
CA PRO A 568 -1.24 4.94 -7.32
C PRO A 568 -2.66 4.74 -7.86
N LYS A 569 -3.41 5.85 -7.99
CA LYS A 569 -4.83 5.87 -8.39
C LYS A 569 -5.11 5.11 -9.69
N GLU A 570 -4.13 5.10 -10.59
CA GLU A 570 -4.11 4.38 -11.86
C GLU A 570 -4.15 2.84 -11.73
N GLN A 571 -3.84 2.28 -10.54
CA GLN A 571 -3.73 0.84 -10.31
C GLN A 571 -4.98 0.18 -9.69
N ASP A 572 -5.92 0.91 -9.06
CA ASP A 572 -7.25 0.34 -8.76
C ASP A 572 -8.19 0.53 -9.95
N THR A 573 -7.92 -0.20 -11.03
CA THR A 573 -8.68 -0.19 -12.28
C THR A 573 -10.18 -0.53 -12.15
N ASN A 574 -10.66 -0.86 -10.95
CA ASN A 574 -12.04 -1.28 -10.69
C ASN A 574 -12.77 -0.34 -9.70
N GLY A 575 -12.09 0.65 -9.09
CA GLY A 575 -12.67 1.57 -8.11
C GLY A 575 -13.31 0.88 -6.90
N ARG A 576 -12.70 -0.22 -6.44
CA ARG A 576 -13.25 -1.10 -5.39
C ARG A 576 -12.95 -0.59 -3.98
N GLN A 577 -11.83 0.11 -3.79
CA GLN A 577 -11.40 0.60 -2.47
C GLN A 577 -11.75 2.09 -2.27
N PRO A 578 -11.98 2.54 -1.02
CA PRO A 578 -11.94 3.97 -0.69
C PRO A 578 -10.60 4.58 -1.10
N ILE A 579 -10.66 5.59 -1.97
CA ILE A 579 -9.47 6.37 -2.36
C ILE A 579 -9.04 7.17 -1.12
N GLY A 580 -7.76 7.11 -0.76
CA GLY A 580 -7.22 7.80 0.41
C GLY A 580 -7.42 7.06 1.74
N ARG A 581 -7.86 5.79 1.76
CA ARG A 581 -8.09 5.01 3.00
C ARG A 581 -6.91 4.99 3.97
N HIS A 582 -5.68 5.14 3.47
CA HIS A 582 -4.43 5.12 4.26
C HIS A 582 -3.79 6.50 4.45
N GLU A 583 -4.53 7.57 4.17
CA GLU A 583 -4.17 8.93 4.58
C GLU A 583 -4.63 9.18 6.03
N PRO A 584 -4.07 10.19 6.72
CA PRO A 584 -4.61 10.64 8.01
C PRO A 584 -6.05 11.15 7.87
N ILE A 585 -6.94 10.67 8.74
CA ILE A 585 -8.32 11.14 8.82
C ILE A 585 -8.40 12.52 9.50
N ALA A 586 -9.41 13.32 9.17
CA ALA A 586 -9.62 14.62 9.81
C ALA A 586 -10.10 14.45 11.26
N LEU A 587 -9.23 14.75 12.23
CA LEU A 587 -9.49 14.69 13.66
C LEU A 587 -10.02 16.04 14.18
N ILE A 588 -10.83 16.03 15.24
CA ILE A 588 -11.36 17.25 15.88
C ILE A 588 -10.59 17.58 17.17
N ASP A 589 -10.01 18.77 17.25
CA ASP A 589 -9.28 19.25 18.44
C ASP A 589 -10.21 19.73 19.57
N LEU A 590 -9.61 20.18 20.69
CA LEU A 590 -10.36 20.66 21.86
C LEU A 590 -11.12 21.98 21.61
N ASP A 591 -10.73 22.74 20.59
CA ASP A 591 -11.34 24.00 20.16
C ASP A 591 -12.33 23.80 18.98
N GLY A 592 -12.58 22.54 18.59
CA GLY A 592 -13.55 22.13 17.58
C GLY A 592 -13.04 22.15 16.13
N GLN A 593 -11.78 22.51 15.88
CA GLN A 593 -11.21 22.58 14.53
C GLN A 593 -10.92 21.18 13.98
N ARG A 594 -11.09 20.98 12.67
CA ARG A 594 -10.64 19.77 11.98
C ARG A 594 -9.19 19.91 11.52
N ARG A 595 -8.40 18.84 11.68
CA ARG A 595 -7.00 18.75 11.20
C ARG A 595 -6.67 17.31 10.87
N LYS A 596 -5.99 17.05 9.75
CA LYS A 596 -5.41 15.73 9.46
C LYS A 596 -4.24 15.36 10.39
N THR A 597 -3.48 16.36 10.82
CA THR A 597 -2.31 16.23 11.72
C THR A 597 -2.45 17.20 12.89
N MET A 598 -2.18 16.74 14.12
CA MET A 598 -2.37 17.53 15.35
C MET A 598 -1.06 17.82 16.08
N ASP A 599 -0.82 19.08 16.41
CA ASP A 599 0.38 19.55 17.11
C ASP A 599 0.30 19.34 18.64
N TYR A 600 1.21 18.50 19.15
CA TYR A 600 1.41 18.25 20.57
C TYR A 600 2.84 18.57 21.03
N ALA A 601 3.57 19.44 20.33
CA ALA A 601 4.92 19.87 20.71
C ALA A 601 4.98 20.41 22.16
N GLY A 602 6.03 20.02 22.89
CA GLY A 602 6.21 20.33 24.31
C GLY A 602 5.20 19.68 25.27
N LYS A 603 4.43 18.68 24.83
CA LYS A 603 3.49 17.87 25.64
C LYS A 603 3.91 16.40 25.58
N ASN A 604 3.38 15.57 26.47
CA ASN A 604 3.60 14.11 26.51
C ASN A 604 2.31 13.29 26.35
N GLY A 605 1.27 13.89 25.76
CA GLY A 605 0.01 13.19 25.51
C GLY A 605 -1.00 13.99 24.69
N PHE A 606 -2.01 13.25 24.21
CA PHE A 606 -3.01 13.73 23.26
C PHE A 606 -4.43 13.54 23.78
N VAL A 607 -5.32 14.45 23.35
CA VAL A 607 -6.77 14.37 23.53
C VAL A 607 -7.43 14.98 22.30
N PHE A 608 -8.20 14.17 21.58
CA PHE A 608 -8.94 14.58 20.39
C PHE A 608 -10.17 13.69 20.16
N THR A 609 -11.01 14.06 19.19
CA THR A 609 -12.18 13.27 18.79
C THR A 609 -12.01 12.76 17.36
N ILE A 610 -12.19 11.47 17.16
CA ILE A 610 -12.26 10.79 15.86
C ILE A 610 -13.70 10.90 15.33
N PRO A 611 -13.95 11.51 14.16
CA PRO A 611 -15.27 11.60 13.54
C PRO A 611 -15.37 10.71 12.29
N LEU A 612 -16.05 9.55 12.40
CA LEU A 612 -16.31 8.68 11.24
C LEU A 612 -17.80 8.64 10.91
N ARG A 613 -18.16 8.33 9.66
CA ARG A 613 -19.58 8.24 9.24
C ARG A 613 -20.12 6.83 9.39
N ASN A 614 -21.32 6.68 9.97
CA ASN A 614 -21.96 5.38 10.13
C ASN A 614 -22.63 4.93 8.81
N VAL A 615 -21.81 4.63 7.80
CA VAL A 615 -22.29 4.19 6.49
C VAL A 615 -23.06 2.88 6.66
N ASP A 616 -24.24 2.81 6.05
CA ASP A 616 -25.12 1.63 6.02
C ASP A 616 -25.46 0.99 7.39
N ASN A 617 -25.27 1.75 8.48
CA ASN A 617 -25.46 1.35 9.88
C ASN A 617 -24.55 0.19 10.31
N ASN A 618 -23.29 0.26 9.87
CA ASN A 618 -22.28 -0.75 10.18
C ASN A 618 -21.79 -0.67 11.64
N LEU A 619 -21.97 0.44 12.36
CA LEU A 619 -21.69 0.57 13.80
C LEU A 619 -22.54 -0.37 14.66
N GLU A 620 -23.82 -0.49 14.33
CA GLU A 620 -24.79 -1.37 14.97
C GLU A 620 -24.50 -2.85 14.67
N ARG A 621 -24.10 -3.14 13.42
CA ARG A 621 -23.75 -4.50 12.98
C ARG A 621 -22.44 -5.00 13.57
N CYS A 622 -21.42 -4.15 13.54
CA CYS A 622 -20.04 -4.34 14.01
C CYS A 622 -19.48 -5.76 13.86
N GLN A 623 -18.92 -6.07 12.68
CA GLN A 623 -18.35 -7.39 12.37
C GLN A 623 -16.92 -7.30 11.79
N PRO A 624 -15.97 -6.67 12.51
CA PRO A 624 -14.55 -6.78 12.20
C PRO A 624 -14.09 -8.25 12.34
N GLY A 625 -12.92 -8.56 11.76
CA GLY A 625 -12.39 -9.91 11.64
C GLY A 625 -12.43 -10.43 10.19
N LYS A 626 -12.05 -11.69 10.01
CA LYS A 626 -12.10 -12.37 8.71
C LYS A 626 -13.52 -12.89 8.44
N PRO A 627 -14.22 -12.47 7.37
CA PRO A 627 -15.59 -12.90 7.14
C PRO A 627 -15.69 -14.39 6.74
N PRO A 628 -16.84 -15.04 7.00
CA PRO A 628 -17.05 -16.47 6.75
C PRO A 628 -17.35 -16.76 5.26
N VAL A 629 -16.34 -16.60 4.39
CA VAL A 629 -16.47 -16.84 2.94
C VAL A 629 -16.49 -18.36 2.63
N PRO A 630 -17.52 -18.92 1.95
CA PRO A 630 -17.69 -20.38 1.79
C PRO A 630 -16.72 -21.10 0.85
N ASN A 631 -15.92 -20.41 0.03
CA ASN A 631 -15.02 -21.03 -0.94
C ASN A 631 -13.55 -20.66 -0.66
N ARG A 632 -12.67 -21.68 -0.68
CA ARG A 632 -11.25 -21.59 -0.27
C ARG A 632 -10.35 -20.89 -1.29
N GLU A 633 -10.75 -20.80 -2.55
CA GLU A 633 -9.91 -20.25 -3.63
C GLU A 633 -9.80 -18.71 -3.61
N PHE A 634 -10.57 -18.03 -2.76
CA PHE A 634 -10.58 -16.57 -2.63
C PHE A 634 -9.40 -15.99 -1.82
N GLU A 635 -8.31 -16.74 -1.62
CA GLU A 635 -7.15 -16.36 -0.77
C GLU A 635 -6.46 -15.04 -1.19
N TYR A 636 -6.65 -14.59 -2.44
CA TYR A 636 -5.98 -13.43 -3.03
C TYR A 636 -6.92 -12.23 -3.31
N ASN A 637 -8.20 -12.30 -2.95
CA ASN A 637 -9.23 -11.46 -3.57
C ASN A 637 -10.13 -10.75 -2.56
N TYR A 638 -10.16 -9.41 -2.68
CA TYR A 638 -11.06 -8.43 -2.05
C TYR A 638 -10.74 -7.96 -0.62
N GLU A 639 -10.92 -6.65 -0.46
CA GLU A 639 -11.04 -5.94 0.81
C GLU A 639 -12.50 -6.04 1.26
N TYR A 640 -12.76 -6.29 2.55
CA TYR A 640 -14.07 -6.80 3.00
C TYR A 640 -15.08 -5.73 3.46
N THR A 641 -14.69 -4.46 3.48
CA THR A 641 -15.47 -3.34 4.03
C THR A 641 -15.54 -2.20 3.00
N GLU A 642 -16.76 -1.76 2.61
CA GLU A 642 -17.00 -0.43 1.98
C GLU A 642 -17.24 0.65 3.06
N ASP A 643 -16.62 0.49 4.24
CA ASP A 643 -17.00 1.15 5.49
C ASP A 643 -15.80 1.36 6.42
N GLU A 644 -15.80 2.52 7.08
CA GLU A 644 -14.75 2.98 8.01
C GLU A 644 -14.97 2.45 9.43
N MET A 645 -16.20 2.07 9.81
CA MET A 645 -16.55 1.67 11.18
C MET A 645 -15.90 0.35 11.59
N HIS A 646 -15.73 -0.58 10.65
CA HIS A 646 -15.11 -1.90 10.90
C HIS A 646 -13.59 -1.90 10.71
N ASP A 647 -13.01 -0.86 10.10
CA ASP A 647 -11.58 -0.82 9.77
C ASP A 647 -10.70 -0.63 11.00
N THR A 648 -9.52 -1.27 10.98
CA THR A 648 -8.52 -1.10 12.04
C THR A 648 -7.96 0.33 12.03
N LEU A 649 -8.14 1.05 13.13
CA LEU A 649 -7.51 2.34 13.39
C LEU A 649 -6.09 2.16 13.92
N THR A 650 -5.15 2.93 13.40
CA THR A 650 -3.76 3.01 13.89
C THR A 650 -3.42 4.45 14.22
N ILE A 651 -2.96 4.73 15.45
CA ILE A 651 -2.36 6.03 15.79
C ILE A 651 -0.93 6.05 15.26
N HIS A 652 -0.55 7.14 14.59
CA HIS A 652 0.84 7.49 14.30
C HIS A 652 1.22 8.72 15.13
N ILE A 653 2.44 8.73 15.67
CA ILE A 653 3.01 9.88 16.36
C ILE A 653 4.37 10.16 15.74
N ARG A 654 4.52 11.31 15.10
CA ARG A 654 5.75 11.74 14.39
C ARG A 654 6.40 12.88 15.16
N ASP A 655 7.63 12.68 15.62
CA ASP A 655 8.48 13.74 16.15
C ASP A 655 9.38 14.30 15.02
N ASN A 656 9.19 15.58 14.71
CA ASN A 656 9.92 16.23 13.63
C ASN A 656 11.40 16.49 13.97
N LYS A 657 11.76 16.46 15.26
CA LYS A 657 13.13 16.72 15.75
C LYS A 657 14.07 15.52 15.59
N THR A 658 13.60 14.31 15.83
CA THR A 658 14.38 13.05 15.79
C THR A 658 14.06 12.17 14.57
N GLY A 659 13.06 12.52 13.76
CA GLY A 659 12.60 11.69 12.63
C GLY A 659 11.89 10.40 13.07
N VAL A 660 11.49 10.33 14.35
CA VAL A 660 10.86 9.13 14.92
C VAL A 660 9.37 9.11 14.60
N GLN A 661 8.89 7.99 14.06
CA GLN A 661 7.47 7.69 13.99
C GLN A 661 7.13 6.49 14.87
N LEU A 662 6.44 6.75 15.99
CA LEU A 662 5.84 5.71 16.84
C LEU A 662 4.44 5.36 16.31
N ARG A 663 4.00 4.12 16.54
CA ARG A 663 2.67 3.63 16.12
C ARG A 663 1.99 2.80 17.19
N SER A 664 0.65 2.76 17.16
CA SER A 664 -0.14 1.82 17.96
C SER A 664 -1.44 1.43 17.24
N VAL A 665 -1.66 0.13 17.09
CA VAL A 665 -2.88 -0.43 16.47
C VAL A 665 -3.99 -0.51 17.52
N LEU A 666 -5.04 0.29 17.37
CA LEU A 666 -6.15 0.35 18.33
C LEU A 666 -7.11 -0.81 18.12
N GLY A 667 -7.58 -1.01 16.89
CA GLY A 667 -8.68 -1.90 16.52
C GLY A 667 -9.82 -1.16 15.79
N SER A 668 -10.97 -1.79 15.62
CA SER A 668 -12.08 -1.20 14.86
C SER A 668 -12.82 -0.10 15.63
N PHE A 669 -13.23 0.98 14.95
CA PHE A 669 -14.01 2.06 15.58
C PHE A 669 -15.29 1.51 16.25
N CYS A 670 -15.98 0.57 15.60
CA CYS A 670 -17.24 0.03 16.09
C CYS A 670 -17.13 -0.84 17.34
N GLU A 671 -15.95 -1.39 17.64
CA GLU A 671 -15.65 -2.02 18.93
C GLU A 671 -15.18 -0.98 19.96
N LEU A 672 -14.35 -0.01 19.55
CA LEU A 672 -13.76 1.00 20.44
C LEU A 672 -14.82 1.90 21.10
N VAL A 673 -15.88 2.29 20.40
CA VAL A 673 -17.00 3.05 21.01
C VAL A 673 -17.78 2.25 22.08
N LYS A 674 -17.55 0.94 22.20
CA LYS A 674 -18.16 0.06 23.21
C LYS A 674 -17.18 -0.26 24.36
N ARG A 675 -16.01 0.39 24.40
CA ARG A 675 -14.97 0.19 25.42
C ARG A 675 -14.89 1.31 26.48
N ASP A 676 -15.66 2.40 26.34
CA ASP A 676 -15.91 3.31 27.47
C ASP A 676 -16.75 2.56 28.53
N THR A 677 -16.09 2.17 29.61
CA THR A 677 -16.67 1.44 30.75
C THR A 677 -17.04 2.35 31.91
N ASN A 678 -16.45 3.54 31.96
CA ASN A 678 -16.60 4.51 33.04
C ASN A 678 -17.73 5.52 32.79
N GLY A 679 -18.10 5.73 31.52
CA GLY A 679 -19.22 6.56 31.07
C GLY A 679 -18.90 8.04 30.91
N ASN A 680 -17.63 8.45 30.85
CA ASN A 680 -17.25 9.85 30.69
C ASN A 680 -17.24 10.33 29.21
N GLY A 681 -17.48 9.44 28.25
CA GLY A 681 -17.48 9.75 26.81
C GLY A 681 -16.08 9.92 26.21
N THR A 682 -15.03 9.44 26.88
CA THR A 682 -13.62 9.51 26.46
C THR A 682 -12.94 8.18 26.73
N LEU A 683 -12.49 7.48 25.68
CA LEU A 683 -11.74 6.24 25.86
C LEU A 683 -10.33 6.56 26.38
N GLU A 684 -9.97 6.00 27.53
CA GLU A 684 -8.72 6.27 28.24
C GLU A 684 -7.78 5.04 28.29
N ILE A 685 -6.51 5.27 28.63
CA ILE A 685 -5.46 4.23 28.75
C ILE A 685 -5.84 3.11 29.74
N SER A 686 -6.65 3.45 30.75
CA SER A 686 -7.24 2.53 31.75
C SER A 686 -8.23 1.51 31.15
N GLU A 687 -8.74 1.77 29.95
CA GLU A 687 -9.75 0.96 29.25
C GLU A 687 -9.20 0.36 27.95
N LEU A 688 -8.22 1.04 27.35
CA LEU A 688 -7.41 0.55 26.25
C LEU A 688 -5.94 0.94 26.46
N GLU A 689 -5.15 0.01 26.99
CA GLU A 689 -3.70 0.17 27.22
C GLU A 689 -2.93 0.63 25.97
N ARG A 690 -3.43 0.28 24.77
CA ARG A 690 -2.86 0.65 23.46
C ARG A 690 -2.93 2.16 23.15
N LEU A 691 -3.57 2.97 23.99
CA LEU A 691 -3.49 4.44 23.99
C LEU A 691 -2.22 4.98 24.68
N SER A 692 -1.46 4.12 25.36
CA SER A 692 -0.09 4.35 25.80
C SER A 692 0.85 4.03 24.63
N VAL A 693 1.07 4.99 23.73
CA VAL A 693 1.84 4.78 22.49
C VAL A 693 3.32 4.93 22.81
N GLY A 694 4.08 3.85 22.64
CA GLY A 694 5.49 3.77 23.05
C GLY A 694 6.34 2.96 22.09
N TYR A 695 7.52 2.56 22.53
CA TYR A 695 8.45 1.78 21.72
C TYR A 695 7.97 0.34 21.56
N ILE A 696 7.33 -0.24 22.60
CA ILE A 696 6.74 -1.58 22.56
C ILE A 696 5.53 -1.62 21.62
N SER A 697 4.62 -0.63 21.66
CA SER A 697 3.46 -0.61 20.75
C SER A 697 3.89 -0.50 19.29
N SER A 698 4.97 0.26 19.03
CA SER A 698 5.55 0.45 17.69
C SER A 698 6.17 -0.84 17.15
N ALA A 699 6.93 -1.55 17.98
CA ALA A 699 7.46 -2.88 17.66
C ALA A 699 6.34 -3.90 17.42
N GLN A 700 5.31 -3.93 18.26
CA GLN A 700 4.15 -4.80 18.10
C GLN A 700 3.37 -4.49 16.82
N ALA A 701 3.23 -3.22 16.43
CA ALA A 701 2.60 -2.83 15.17
C ALA A 701 3.39 -3.35 13.95
N ALA A 702 4.73 -3.25 13.95
CA ALA A 702 5.57 -3.74 12.87
C ALA A 702 5.54 -5.28 12.76
N LEU A 703 5.58 -5.99 13.89
CA LEU A 703 5.43 -7.46 13.96
C LEU A 703 4.01 -7.91 13.55
N MET A 704 2.98 -7.11 13.86
CA MET A 704 1.61 -7.32 13.39
C MET A 704 1.53 -7.18 11.87
N PHE A 705 2.15 -6.17 11.26
CA PHE A 705 2.20 -6.03 9.81
C PHE A 705 2.85 -7.27 9.16
N LYS A 706 4.06 -7.68 9.61
CA LYS A 706 4.76 -8.89 9.12
C LYS A 706 3.90 -10.16 9.20
N THR A 707 3.28 -10.42 10.36
CA THR A 707 2.46 -11.63 10.61
C THR A 707 1.04 -11.58 10.04
N SER A 708 0.69 -10.51 9.36
CA SER A 708 -0.59 -10.36 8.66
C SER A 708 -0.45 -10.59 7.16
N LEU A 709 0.75 -10.38 6.59
CA LEU A 709 1.05 -10.65 5.18
C LEU A 709 0.63 -12.08 4.77
N SER A 710 0.41 -12.29 3.48
CA SER A 710 0.24 -13.66 2.95
C SER A 710 1.51 -14.49 3.12
N LYS A 711 1.41 -15.82 2.97
CA LYS A 711 2.54 -16.78 2.96
C LYS A 711 3.68 -16.43 1.96
N HIS A 712 3.42 -15.56 0.98
CA HIS A 712 4.39 -15.08 -0.02
C HIS A 712 4.70 -13.57 0.14
N GLY A 713 4.50 -12.99 1.33
CA GLY A 713 4.83 -11.59 1.62
C GLY A 713 4.02 -10.53 0.87
N TYR A 714 2.94 -10.93 0.17
CA TYR A 714 1.95 -10.01 -0.40
C TYR A 714 1.22 -9.23 0.71
N ALA A 715 1.28 -7.89 0.65
CA ALA A 715 0.60 -6.96 1.56
C ALA A 715 -0.73 -6.42 1.00
N GLY A 716 -1.20 -6.98 -0.11
CA GLY A 716 -2.31 -6.38 -0.86
C GLY A 716 -3.67 -6.41 -0.16
N TYR A 717 -3.91 -7.26 0.84
CA TYR A 717 -5.14 -7.27 1.66
C TYR A 717 -4.86 -7.83 3.06
N LEU A 718 -5.00 -6.98 4.09
CA LEU A 718 -5.03 -7.40 5.49
C LEU A 718 -6.44 -7.13 6.04
N TYR A 719 -7.15 -8.16 6.49
CA TYR A 719 -8.51 -8.01 7.02
C TYR A 719 -8.49 -7.24 8.35
N PRO A 720 -9.53 -6.45 8.69
CA PRO A 720 -9.56 -5.71 9.96
C PRO A 720 -9.60 -6.69 11.13
N PHE A 721 -8.79 -6.46 12.17
CA PHE A 721 -8.73 -7.35 13.33
C PHE A 721 -9.70 -6.93 14.43
N THR A 722 -10.36 -7.91 15.04
CA THR A 722 -11.09 -7.72 16.31
C THR A 722 -10.13 -7.30 17.43
N LEU A 723 -10.62 -6.58 18.45
CA LEU A 723 -9.80 -6.16 19.60
C LEU A 723 -9.12 -7.34 20.32
N ASP A 724 -9.79 -8.49 20.31
CA ASP A 724 -9.35 -9.73 20.94
C ASP A 724 -8.33 -10.50 20.07
N GLU A 725 -8.44 -10.48 18.72
CA GLU A 725 -7.37 -10.95 17.83
C GLU A 725 -6.10 -10.13 17.98
N ILE A 726 -6.21 -8.80 18.12
CA ILE A 726 -5.06 -7.91 18.33
C ILE A 726 -4.36 -8.29 19.65
N ALA A 727 -5.13 -8.45 20.74
CA ALA A 727 -4.59 -8.87 22.03
C ALA A 727 -3.96 -10.27 21.98
N ALA A 728 -4.59 -11.23 21.31
CA ALA A 728 -4.07 -12.58 21.14
C ALA A 728 -2.75 -12.61 20.34
N ARG A 729 -2.65 -11.82 19.26
CA ARG A 729 -1.42 -11.68 18.46
C ARG A 729 -0.31 -11.01 19.26
N TYR A 730 -0.59 -9.91 19.96
CA TYR A 730 0.40 -9.21 20.80
C TYR A 730 0.96 -10.12 21.90
N ASN A 731 0.10 -10.91 22.57
CA ASN A 731 0.51 -11.90 23.58
C ASN A 731 1.26 -13.11 23.00
N ALA A 732 1.16 -13.36 21.70
CA ALA A 732 1.86 -14.44 21.00
C ALA A 732 3.22 -14.02 20.42
N PHE A 733 3.53 -12.72 20.36
CA PHE A 733 4.82 -12.25 19.83
C PHE A 733 5.96 -12.58 20.81
N PRO A 734 7.08 -13.17 20.35
CA PRO A 734 8.18 -13.56 21.21
C PRO A 734 8.88 -12.32 21.79
N ARG A 735 8.93 -12.25 23.13
CA ARG A 735 9.36 -11.07 23.90
C ARG A 735 10.69 -10.47 23.47
N GLN A 736 11.65 -11.32 23.07
CA GLN A 736 13.00 -10.86 22.68
C GLN A 736 12.95 -9.99 21.43
N GLN A 737 12.22 -10.42 20.39
CA GLN A 737 12.01 -9.66 19.16
C GLN A 737 11.29 -8.34 19.42
N VAL A 738 10.26 -8.33 20.29
CA VAL A 738 9.54 -7.11 20.67
C VAL A 738 10.47 -6.10 21.34
N GLU A 739 11.25 -6.53 22.35
CA GLU A 739 12.21 -5.64 23.03
C GLU A 739 13.34 -5.17 22.11
N PHE A 740 13.83 -6.03 21.22
CA PHE A 740 14.89 -5.67 20.28
C PHE A 740 14.44 -4.55 19.34
N LEU A 741 13.27 -4.71 18.69
CA LEU A 741 12.75 -3.70 17.76
C LEU A 741 12.32 -2.42 18.49
N ALA A 742 11.73 -2.53 19.69
CA ALA A 742 11.41 -1.38 20.52
C ALA A 742 12.66 -0.56 20.87
N ALA A 743 13.76 -1.23 21.22
CA ALA A 743 15.00 -0.57 21.56
C ALA A 743 15.66 0.18 20.39
N ILE A 744 15.35 -0.14 19.13
CA ILE A 744 15.78 0.62 17.96
C ILE A 744 15.11 2.00 17.94
N PHE A 745 13.79 2.08 18.17
CA PHE A 745 13.08 3.35 18.30
C PHE A 745 13.62 4.19 19.47
N ALA A 746 13.84 3.56 20.63
CA ALA A 746 14.40 4.25 21.80
C ALA A 746 15.82 4.78 21.58
N LEU A 747 16.65 4.06 20.80
CA LEU A 747 18.00 4.49 20.44
C LEU A 747 17.99 5.69 19.48
N GLN A 748 17.04 5.75 18.54
CA GLN A 748 16.86 6.92 17.68
C GLN A 748 16.45 8.16 18.49
N VAL A 749 15.55 8.01 19.47
CA VAL A 749 15.13 9.11 20.35
C VAL A 749 16.28 9.64 21.22
N GLU A 750 17.11 8.76 21.80
CA GLU A 750 18.31 9.19 22.56
C GLU A 750 19.36 9.87 21.63
N GLY A 751 19.39 9.47 20.35
CA GLY A 751 20.26 10.03 19.31
C GLY A 751 21.75 9.85 19.60
N LYS A 752 22.12 8.95 20.52
CA LYS A 752 23.51 8.73 20.97
C LYS A 752 23.80 7.25 21.26
N LEU A 753 24.99 6.81 20.88
CA LEU A 753 25.52 5.48 21.20
C LEU A 753 27.01 5.59 21.59
N PHE A 754 27.38 5.01 22.74
CA PHE A 754 28.73 5.08 23.32
C PHE A 754 29.37 6.49 23.37
N GLY A 755 28.54 7.52 23.60
CA GLY A 755 28.99 8.92 23.71
C GLY A 755 29.21 9.64 22.37
N ARG A 756 28.90 9.01 21.22
CA ARG A 756 28.82 9.67 19.91
C ARG A 756 27.35 9.88 19.55
N SER A 757 27.04 10.95 18.80
CA SER A 757 25.75 11.09 18.14
C SER A 757 25.54 9.97 17.11
N ILE A 758 24.30 9.51 16.97
CA ILE A 758 23.91 8.53 15.95
C ILE A 758 22.54 8.92 15.37
N ASP A 759 22.36 8.65 14.09
CA ASP A 759 21.07 8.69 13.38
C ASP A 759 20.93 7.34 12.67
N LEU A 760 19.78 6.69 12.82
CA LEU A 760 19.48 5.35 12.31
C LEU A 760 18.56 5.37 11.09
N VAL A 761 18.06 6.54 10.69
CA VAL A 761 17.18 6.67 9.52
C VAL A 761 18.02 6.62 8.24
N GLU A 762 17.80 5.58 7.44
CA GLU A 762 18.34 5.47 6.07
C GLU A 762 17.26 5.70 5.00
N SER A 763 15.99 5.73 5.42
CA SER A 763 14.82 5.78 4.55
C SER A 763 13.99 7.07 4.76
N ALA A 764 12.68 6.96 4.96
CA ALA A 764 11.78 8.11 5.18
C ALA A 764 11.56 8.43 6.67
N ASP A 765 11.56 7.41 7.53
CA ASP A 765 11.57 7.51 9.00
C ASP A 765 11.97 6.17 9.61
N ILE A 766 12.28 6.18 10.91
CA ILE A 766 12.77 4.99 11.63
C ILE A 766 11.79 3.80 11.62
N TYR A 767 10.48 4.04 11.43
CA TYR A 767 9.52 2.95 11.34
C TYR A 767 9.69 2.17 10.03
N MET A 768 9.95 2.87 8.94
CA MET A 768 10.25 2.27 7.63
C MET A 768 11.58 1.48 7.68
N ASP A 769 12.59 1.98 8.39
CA ASP A 769 13.85 1.25 8.64
C ASP A 769 13.67 0.00 9.54
N VAL A 770 12.71 0.02 10.47
CA VAL A 770 12.31 -1.17 11.25
C VAL A 770 11.53 -2.18 10.40
N LEU A 771 10.77 -1.74 9.39
CA LEU A 771 10.15 -2.63 8.40
C LEU A 771 11.19 -3.30 7.49
N ASP A 772 12.20 -2.58 7.01
CA ASP A 772 13.36 -3.15 6.27
C ASP A 772 14.05 -4.26 7.07
N ILE A 773 14.33 -4.02 8.36
CA ILE A 773 14.87 -5.04 9.28
C ILE A 773 13.95 -6.27 9.41
N LEU A 774 12.65 -6.14 9.19
CA LEU A 774 11.69 -7.26 9.13
C LEU A 774 11.58 -7.95 7.75
N ASP A 775 12.40 -7.61 6.76
CA ASP A 775 12.27 -8.04 5.35
C ASP A 775 10.93 -7.55 4.80
N ILE A 776 10.70 -6.23 4.87
CA ILE A 776 9.51 -5.55 4.34
C ILE A 776 9.95 -4.28 3.58
N ASP A 777 10.11 -4.41 2.25
CA ASP A 777 10.27 -3.30 1.32
C ASP A 777 8.90 -2.76 0.90
N MET A 778 8.54 -1.59 1.43
CA MET A 778 7.26 -0.90 1.14
C MET A 778 7.16 -0.35 -0.29
N LEU A 779 8.27 -0.32 -1.06
CA LEU A 779 8.29 -0.03 -2.50
C LEU A 779 8.10 -1.30 -3.36
N GLY A 780 7.81 -2.44 -2.70
CA GLY A 780 7.63 -3.76 -3.29
C GLY A 780 6.64 -3.82 -4.45
N ASN A 781 7.17 -4.17 -5.63
CA ASN A 781 6.41 -4.22 -6.87
C ASN A 781 5.22 -5.20 -6.81
N TYR A 782 4.14 -4.87 -7.54
CA TYR A 782 2.86 -5.60 -7.58
C TYR A 782 2.13 -5.74 -6.21
N GLY A 783 2.69 -5.24 -5.10
CA GLY A 783 2.18 -5.42 -3.75
C GLY A 783 2.79 -6.62 -3.01
N VAL A 784 3.85 -7.24 -3.56
CA VAL A 784 4.74 -8.15 -2.81
C VAL A 784 5.84 -7.31 -2.19
N VAL A 785 5.81 -7.17 -0.88
CA VAL A 785 6.72 -6.31 -0.10
C VAL A 785 7.73 -7.11 0.70
N SER A 786 7.61 -8.42 0.71
CA SER A 786 8.36 -9.30 1.59
C SER A 786 8.54 -10.66 0.94
N SER A 787 9.53 -11.44 1.39
CA SER A 787 9.67 -12.83 0.95
C SER A 787 8.61 -13.76 1.55
N ASN A 788 8.13 -13.47 2.77
CA ASN A 788 7.22 -14.32 3.54
C ASN A 788 6.55 -13.56 4.73
N ASN A 789 5.65 -14.21 5.46
CA ASN A 789 4.98 -13.67 6.66
C ASN A 789 5.47 -14.23 8.01
N LEU A 790 6.60 -14.93 8.02
CA LEU A 790 7.20 -15.50 9.22
C LEU A 790 7.95 -14.41 10.00
N LEU A 791 7.96 -14.54 11.33
CA LEU A 791 8.80 -13.68 12.16
C LEU A 791 10.27 -14.11 12.02
N PRO A 792 11.21 -13.19 11.74
CA PRO A 792 12.63 -13.50 11.80
C PRO A 792 13.06 -13.90 13.22
N ASP A 793 14.06 -14.77 13.29
CA ASP A 793 14.75 -15.08 14.55
C ASP A 793 15.64 -13.91 15.00
N MET A 794 16.14 -13.99 16.23
CA MET A 794 16.94 -12.92 16.84
C MET A 794 18.31 -12.74 16.19
N GLU A 795 18.93 -13.79 15.64
CA GLU A 795 20.22 -13.68 14.95
C GLU A 795 20.03 -12.90 13.64
N ASN A 796 18.95 -13.20 12.89
CA ASN A 796 18.59 -12.50 11.66
C ASN A 796 18.25 -11.01 11.87
N LEU A 797 17.50 -10.67 12.93
CA LEU A 797 17.23 -9.27 13.28
C LEU A 797 18.52 -8.53 13.71
N GLN A 798 19.40 -9.19 14.45
CA GLN A 798 20.69 -8.63 14.86
C GLN A 798 21.63 -8.43 13.67
N ASP A 799 21.75 -9.40 12.76
CA ASP A 799 22.56 -9.28 11.53
C ASP A 799 22.08 -8.10 10.65
N ARG A 800 20.76 -7.91 10.50
CA ARG A 800 20.19 -6.81 9.70
C ARG A 800 20.35 -5.43 10.34
N PHE A 801 20.09 -5.32 11.64
CA PHE A 801 20.35 -4.08 12.38
C PHE A 801 21.86 -3.76 12.40
N ALA A 802 22.71 -4.78 12.55
CA ALA A 802 24.16 -4.66 12.43
C ALA A 802 24.64 -4.34 11.01
N ALA A 803 23.78 -4.41 9.99
CA ALA A 803 24.07 -4.01 8.61
C ALA A 803 23.78 -2.52 8.31
N LYS A 804 23.03 -1.82 9.18
CA LYS A 804 22.76 -0.38 9.05
C LYS A 804 24.07 0.41 9.07
N TYR A 805 24.19 1.42 8.21
CA TYR A 805 25.42 2.19 7.97
C TYR A 805 25.96 2.84 9.25
N ALA A 806 25.09 3.55 9.98
CA ALA A 806 25.45 4.23 11.23
C ALA A 806 25.90 3.26 12.33
N ILE A 807 25.28 2.07 12.42
CA ILE A 807 25.72 1.00 13.31
C ILE A 807 27.09 0.44 12.86
N GLY A 808 27.29 0.29 11.55
CA GLY A 808 28.57 -0.11 10.95
C GLY A 808 29.70 0.84 11.31
N GLU A 809 29.48 2.15 11.20
CA GLU A 809 30.45 3.16 11.61
C GLU A 809 30.81 3.05 13.11
N VAL A 810 29.83 2.82 13.99
CA VAL A 810 30.12 2.57 15.42
C VAL A 810 30.97 1.30 15.61
N LEU A 811 30.70 0.22 14.87
CA LEU A 811 31.45 -1.04 14.95
C LEU A 811 32.87 -0.94 14.35
N ILE A 812 33.06 -0.18 13.27
CA ILE A 812 34.38 0.09 12.66
C ILE A 812 35.25 0.91 13.62
N ASN A 813 34.65 1.90 14.28
CA ASN A 813 35.33 2.78 15.22
C ASN A 813 35.65 2.13 16.58
N ASN A 814 35.00 1.02 16.95
CA ASN A 814 35.16 0.34 18.24
C ASN A 814 35.37 -1.17 18.02
N LEU A 815 36.64 -1.58 17.85
CA LEU A 815 37.02 -2.96 17.50
C LEU A 815 36.75 -3.99 18.62
N ASP A 816 36.48 -3.53 19.84
CA ASP A 816 36.08 -4.32 21.01
C ASP A 816 34.54 -4.43 21.17
N VAL A 817 33.77 -3.80 20.27
CA VAL A 817 32.30 -3.75 20.31
C VAL A 817 31.68 -4.57 19.15
N ASN A 818 30.59 -5.28 19.45
CA ASN A 818 29.75 -6.00 18.50
C ASN A 818 28.25 -5.72 18.75
N VAL A 819 27.37 -6.25 17.90
CA VAL A 819 25.91 -6.04 18.00
C VAL A 819 25.33 -6.44 19.36
N SER A 820 25.91 -7.41 20.09
CA SER A 820 25.41 -7.79 21.42
C SER A 820 25.65 -6.71 22.49
N HIS A 821 26.77 -5.97 22.39
CA HIS A 821 27.04 -4.80 23.25
C HIS A 821 26.07 -3.66 22.94
N ILE A 822 25.82 -3.39 21.66
CA ILE A 822 24.84 -2.38 21.23
C ILE A 822 23.44 -2.77 21.72
N THR A 823 23.04 -4.02 21.51
CA THR A 823 21.75 -4.57 21.96
C THR A 823 21.56 -4.40 23.47
N GLN A 824 22.58 -4.67 24.28
CA GLN A 824 22.49 -4.45 25.73
C GLN A 824 22.34 -2.97 26.08
N ASN A 825 23.02 -2.07 25.37
CA ASN A 825 22.92 -0.63 25.62
C ASN A 825 21.53 -0.09 25.25
N MET A 826 21.04 -0.38 24.05
CA MET A 826 19.73 0.11 23.60
C MET A 826 18.55 -0.49 24.38
N THR A 827 18.60 -1.78 24.74
CA THR A 827 17.52 -2.40 25.52
C THR A 827 17.44 -1.89 26.97
N GLN A 828 18.48 -1.21 27.48
CA GLN A 828 18.40 -0.51 28.77
C GLN A 828 17.63 0.82 28.68
N LEU A 829 17.55 1.46 27.51
CA LEU A 829 16.77 2.70 27.32
C LEU A 829 15.27 2.48 27.58
N LEU A 830 14.76 1.28 27.24
CA LEU A 830 13.38 0.86 27.50
C LEU A 830 12.99 0.86 28.99
N ALA A 831 13.97 0.85 29.91
CA ALA A 831 13.70 0.94 31.35
C ALA A 831 13.30 2.36 31.81
N ASN A 832 13.47 3.37 30.95
CA ASN A 832 13.17 4.78 31.27
C ASN A 832 11.77 5.22 30.83
N SER A 833 11.17 4.58 29.83
CA SER A 833 9.81 4.94 29.35
C SER A 833 8.74 4.65 30.40
N GLU A 834 7.89 5.63 30.68
CA GLU A 834 6.71 5.42 31.51
C GLU A 834 5.57 4.76 30.71
N GLU A 835 5.61 4.85 29.39
CA GLU A 835 4.62 4.43 28.40
C GLU A 835 4.62 2.92 28.24
N ASP A 836 5.81 2.33 28.08
CA ASP A 836 6.03 0.89 27.90
C ASP A 836 6.06 0.09 29.21
N LYS A 837 6.03 0.79 30.36
CA LYS A 837 6.19 0.22 31.72
C LYS A 837 5.26 -0.96 32.04
N TYR A 838 4.06 -1.01 31.45
CA TYR A 838 3.10 -2.11 31.62
C TYR A 838 3.68 -3.46 31.14
N TYR A 839 4.43 -3.45 30.04
CA TYR A 839 5.07 -4.63 29.46
C TYR A 839 6.18 -5.23 30.34
N PHE A 840 6.67 -4.45 31.32
CA PHE A 840 7.80 -4.80 32.18
C PHE A 840 7.42 -5.09 33.64
N GLU A 841 6.13 -5.18 34.00
CA GLU A 841 5.68 -5.36 35.40
C GLU A 841 6.41 -6.52 36.13
N PHE A 842 6.61 -7.64 35.44
CA PHE A 842 7.24 -8.85 36.00
C PHE A 842 8.66 -9.12 35.49
N SER A 843 9.25 -8.25 34.67
CA SER A 843 10.53 -8.54 34.01
C SER A 843 11.36 -7.30 33.65
N ARG A 844 12.69 -7.42 33.69
CA ARG A 844 13.58 -6.30 33.31
C ARG A 844 13.81 -6.27 31.80
N PRO A 845 13.73 -5.11 31.13
CA PRO A 845 14.17 -4.96 29.75
C PRO A 845 15.59 -5.50 29.53
N GLY A 846 15.85 -6.13 28.38
CA GLY A 846 17.19 -6.61 28.01
C GLY A 846 17.74 -7.76 28.86
N SER A 847 16.97 -8.32 29.81
CA SER A 847 17.43 -9.39 30.71
C SER A 847 17.74 -10.73 30.02
N TRP A 848 17.42 -10.87 28.73
CA TRP A 848 17.79 -11.98 27.87
C TRP A 848 19.11 -11.73 27.09
N VAL A 849 19.62 -10.50 27.07
CA VAL A 849 20.76 -10.11 26.24
C VAL A 849 22.07 -10.60 26.87
N THR A 850 22.63 -11.63 26.27
CA THR A 850 24.00 -12.08 26.56
C THR A 850 24.98 -11.25 25.73
N VAL A 851 25.87 -10.51 26.39
CA VAL A 851 26.97 -9.82 25.72
C VAL A 851 28.10 -10.82 25.48
N TYR A 852 28.46 -10.99 24.21
CA TYR A 852 29.58 -11.83 23.80
C TYR A 852 30.83 -10.97 23.62
N PRO A 853 32.01 -11.39 24.11
CA PRO A 853 33.26 -10.68 23.84
C PRO A 853 33.54 -10.68 22.32
N VAL A 854 34.17 -9.61 21.80
CA VAL A 854 34.70 -9.66 20.43
C VAL A 854 35.87 -10.64 20.40
N SER A 855 35.59 -11.83 19.90
CA SER A 855 36.51 -12.96 19.85
C SER A 855 36.42 -13.66 18.50
N VAL A 856 37.57 -14.10 17.99
CA VAL A 856 37.61 -15.02 16.84
C VAL A 856 36.99 -16.38 17.20
N LEU A 857 37.01 -16.77 18.48
CA LEU A 857 36.40 -18.02 18.97
C LEU A 857 34.91 -17.85 19.28
N ASP A 858 34.09 -18.72 18.67
CA ASP A 858 32.70 -18.94 19.06
C ASP A 858 32.61 -19.58 20.47
N PRO A 859 31.57 -19.29 21.28
CA PRO A 859 31.40 -19.89 22.61
C PRO A 859 31.48 -21.43 22.64
N THR A 860 31.04 -22.11 21.58
CA THR A 860 31.17 -23.59 21.45
C THR A 860 32.63 -24.07 21.39
N CYS A 861 33.53 -23.24 20.86
CA CYS A 861 34.97 -23.52 20.78
C CYS A 861 35.77 -23.03 21.99
N GLN A 862 35.31 -22.00 22.69
CA GLN A 862 35.99 -21.44 23.88
C GLN A 862 36.15 -22.45 25.03
N VAL A 863 35.34 -23.52 25.05
CA VAL A 863 35.42 -24.61 26.03
C VAL A 863 36.24 -25.83 25.55
N VAL A 864 36.72 -25.82 24.30
CA VAL A 864 37.43 -26.96 23.66
C VAL A 864 38.87 -26.59 23.30
N LEU A 865 39.14 -25.34 22.92
CA LEU A 865 40.44 -24.91 22.36
C LEU A 865 41.32 -24.20 23.38
N ASN A 866 42.63 -24.38 23.27
CA ASN A 866 43.59 -23.67 24.11
C ASN A 866 43.66 -22.18 23.70
N HIS A 867 43.79 -21.29 24.69
CA HIS A 867 43.88 -19.84 24.45
C HIS A 867 45.17 -19.42 23.70
N ASP A 868 46.17 -20.30 23.60
CA ASP A 868 47.44 -20.09 22.90
C ASP A 868 47.57 -20.87 21.58
N GLN A 869 46.48 -21.48 21.11
CA GLN A 869 46.47 -22.29 19.89
C GLN A 869 46.52 -21.44 18.61
N VAL A 870 47.16 -21.94 17.56
CA VAL A 870 47.06 -21.34 16.21
C VAL A 870 45.70 -21.68 15.60
N LEU A 871 44.95 -20.64 15.21
CA LEU A 871 43.57 -20.70 14.73
C LEU A 871 43.46 -20.23 13.27
N GLY A 872 42.25 -20.34 12.71
CA GLY A 872 41.92 -19.88 11.36
C GLY A 872 42.52 -20.73 10.25
N VAL A 873 42.97 -21.95 10.57
CA VAL A 873 43.67 -22.84 9.62
C VAL A 873 42.73 -23.26 8.49
N ARG A 874 43.18 -23.03 7.27
CA ARG A 874 42.37 -23.07 6.04
C ARG A 874 43.24 -23.42 4.83
N ILE A 875 42.57 -23.82 3.76
CA ILE A 875 43.19 -23.86 2.44
C ILE A 875 43.06 -22.45 1.84
N ASP A 876 44.20 -21.84 1.53
CA ASP A 876 44.31 -20.52 0.86
C ASP A 876 44.46 -20.68 -0.68
N GLY A 877 44.69 -21.90 -1.17
CA GLY A 877 44.76 -22.24 -2.59
C GLY A 877 45.15 -23.69 -2.84
N LYS A 878 44.89 -24.22 -4.03
CA LYS A 878 45.32 -25.57 -4.44
C LYS A 878 45.46 -25.68 -5.95
N GLY A 879 46.19 -26.69 -6.42
CA GLY A 879 46.23 -26.98 -7.85
C GLY A 879 47.19 -28.09 -8.24
N LYS A 880 47.67 -28.00 -9.47
CA LYS A 880 48.66 -28.91 -10.06
C LYS A 880 49.68 -28.11 -10.86
N ASN A 881 50.95 -28.50 -10.76
CA ASN A 881 52.06 -27.98 -11.57
C ASN A 881 52.88 -29.17 -12.12
N GLU A 882 54.06 -28.89 -12.68
CA GLU A 882 54.96 -29.93 -13.22
C GLU A 882 55.48 -30.89 -12.13
N ASP A 883 55.62 -30.43 -10.88
CA ASP A 883 56.09 -31.23 -9.74
C ASP A 883 55.02 -32.15 -9.14
N GLY A 884 53.75 -31.99 -9.51
CA GLY A 884 52.61 -32.75 -8.96
C GLY A 884 51.47 -31.87 -8.48
N HIS A 885 50.73 -32.31 -7.46
CA HIS A 885 49.71 -31.47 -6.83
C HIS A 885 50.33 -30.57 -5.76
N TRP A 886 49.70 -29.43 -5.52
CA TRP A 886 50.11 -28.48 -4.50
C TRP A 886 48.92 -27.95 -3.71
N VAL A 887 49.18 -27.50 -2.48
CA VAL A 887 48.20 -26.84 -1.61
C VAL A 887 48.88 -25.75 -0.81
N THR A 888 48.20 -24.63 -0.66
CA THR A 888 48.66 -23.50 0.15
C THR A 888 47.79 -23.39 1.38
N ILE A 889 48.42 -23.51 2.54
CA ILE A 889 47.74 -23.48 3.84
C ILE A 889 47.90 -22.07 4.41
N GLY A 890 46.78 -21.47 4.82
CA GLY A 890 46.72 -20.19 5.52
C GLY A 890 46.27 -20.36 6.97
N TRP A 891 46.57 -19.35 7.79
CA TRP A 891 46.15 -19.28 9.20
C TRP A 891 46.02 -17.82 9.66
N ASP A 892 45.53 -17.62 10.88
CA ASP A 892 45.38 -16.28 11.47
C ASP A 892 46.60 -15.85 12.28
N LYS A 893 46.81 -14.54 12.38
CA LYS A 893 47.95 -13.97 13.08
C LYS A 893 47.76 -14.03 14.60
N GLN A 894 48.53 -14.89 15.26
CA GLN A 894 48.61 -14.90 16.72
C GLN A 894 49.34 -13.64 17.24
N VAL A 895 48.78 -13.01 18.28
CA VAL A 895 49.34 -11.80 18.88
C VAL A 895 50.69 -12.11 19.54
N GLY A 896 51.73 -11.35 19.18
CA GLY A 896 53.10 -11.55 19.67
C GLY A 896 53.94 -12.59 18.91
N ALA A 897 53.34 -13.40 18.03
CA ALA A 897 54.08 -14.35 17.20
C ALA A 897 54.86 -13.63 16.09
N THR A 898 56.09 -14.11 15.83
CA THR A 898 57.02 -13.58 14.83
C THR A 898 57.44 -14.62 13.79
N GLN A 899 57.31 -15.91 14.10
CA GLN A 899 57.59 -17.04 13.22
C GLN A 899 56.58 -18.18 13.43
N TYR A 900 56.36 -18.96 12.37
CA TYR A 900 55.53 -20.15 12.36
C TYR A 900 56.27 -21.32 11.71
N THR A 901 55.90 -22.55 12.04
CA THR A 901 56.33 -23.76 11.34
C THR A 901 55.10 -24.51 10.86
N LEU A 902 55.05 -24.80 9.56
CA LEU A 902 54.07 -25.69 8.94
C LEU A 902 54.68 -27.11 8.92
N GLY A 903 54.00 -28.07 9.55
CA GLY A 903 54.36 -29.49 9.50
C GLY A 903 53.32 -30.28 8.71
N TRP A 904 53.77 -31.24 7.90
CA TRP A 904 52.91 -32.19 7.21
C TRP A 904 53.53 -33.58 7.07
N GLY A 905 52.70 -34.59 6.81
CA GLY A 905 53.14 -35.96 6.57
C GLY A 905 52.01 -36.90 6.17
N SER A 906 52.40 -38.10 5.77
CA SER A 906 51.53 -39.23 5.41
C SER A 906 50.83 -39.89 6.61
N ASN A 907 51.37 -39.68 7.82
CA ASN A 907 50.87 -40.22 9.08
C ASN A 907 50.39 -39.08 10.00
N GLN A 908 49.53 -39.39 10.98
CA GLN A 908 49.09 -38.42 11.99
C GLN A 908 50.20 -38.12 13.01
N PHE A 909 50.29 -36.87 13.44
CA PHE A 909 51.22 -36.39 14.47
C PHE A 909 50.57 -35.29 15.32
N GLU A 910 51.03 -35.15 16.56
CA GLU A 910 50.54 -34.14 17.50
C GLU A 910 51.38 -32.86 17.49
N ASN A 911 52.71 -32.98 17.57
CA ASN A 911 53.62 -31.85 17.54
C ASN A 911 54.16 -31.63 16.12
N VAL A 912 54.31 -30.37 15.70
CA VAL A 912 54.87 -30.04 14.37
C VAL A 912 56.30 -30.54 14.19
N VAL A 913 57.07 -30.68 15.28
CA VAL A 913 58.44 -31.23 15.27
C VAL A 913 58.51 -32.72 14.92
N ASP A 914 57.41 -33.46 15.07
CA ASP A 914 57.33 -34.90 14.77
C ASP A 914 56.86 -35.16 13.31
N ALA A 915 56.56 -34.11 12.55
CA ALA A 915 56.07 -34.22 11.18
C ALA A 915 57.15 -34.65 10.19
N GLU A 916 56.77 -35.50 9.23
CA GLU A 916 57.61 -36.05 8.16
C GLU A 916 58.32 -34.95 7.35
N HIS A 917 57.65 -33.82 7.16
CA HIS A 917 58.16 -32.64 6.47
C HIS A 917 57.78 -31.36 7.24
N GLN A 918 58.69 -30.38 7.28
CA GLN A 918 58.54 -29.13 8.06
C GLN A 918 59.06 -27.93 7.27
N LYS A 919 58.29 -26.83 7.20
CA LYS A 919 58.65 -25.57 6.52
C LYS A 919 58.46 -24.38 7.49
N PRO A 920 59.53 -23.78 8.03
CA PRO A 920 59.44 -22.55 8.83
C PRO A 920 59.16 -21.33 7.95
N THR A 921 58.42 -20.35 8.46
CA THR A 921 58.01 -19.15 7.72
C THR A 921 57.72 -17.96 8.65
N ASN A 922 57.79 -16.75 8.11
CA ASN A 922 57.28 -15.51 8.71
C ASN A 922 56.00 -14.98 8.02
N LYS A 923 55.54 -15.64 6.96
CA LYS A 923 54.25 -15.39 6.28
C LYS A 923 53.11 -16.08 7.05
N LEU A 924 51.87 -15.62 6.84
CA LEU A 924 50.63 -16.25 7.36
C LEU A 924 50.03 -17.30 6.41
N ARG A 925 50.76 -17.64 5.33
CA ARG A 925 50.45 -18.71 4.39
C ARG A 925 51.73 -19.35 3.86
N ALA A 926 51.69 -20.63 3.55
CA ALA A 926 52.81 -21.34 2.92
C ALA A 926 52.33 -22.50 2.03
N THR A 927 53.00 -22.70 0.89
CA THR A 927 52.68 -23.77 -0.07
C THR A 927 53.49 -25.04 0.20
N ILE A 928 52.80 -26.17 0.07
CA ILE A 928 53.32 -27.54 -0.01
C ILE A 928 53.16 -27.99 -1.47
N THR A 929 54.22 -28.56 -2.06
CA THR A 929 54.25 -29.08 -3.43
C THR A 929 54.60 -30.58 -3.44
N GLY A 930 54.54 -31.22 -4.61
CA GLY A 930 54.91 -32.64 -4.76
C GLY A 930 53.89 -33.63 -4.17
N LEU A 931 52.65 -33.20 -3.94
CA LEU A 931 51.60 -34.04 -3.39
C LEU A 931 51.09 -35.04 -4.42
N THR A 932 50.87 -36.28 -3.97
CA THR A 932 50.27 -37.34 -4.78
C THR A 932 48.74 -37.32 -4.66
N PHE A 933 48.04 -37.67 -5.74
CA PHE A 933 46.61 -37.37 -5.88
C PHE A 933 45.72 -38.08 -4.85
N GLU A 934 45.88 -39.40 -4.70
CA GLU A 934 45.03 -40.26 -3.87
C GLU A 934 45.48 -40.32 -2.39
N GLN A 935 46.64 -39.76 -2.06
CA GLN A 935 47.18 -39.79 -0.70
C GLN A 935 46.47 -38.76 0.19
N ALA A 936 46.20 -39.15 1.43
CA ALA A 936 45.82 -38.25 2.50
C ALA A 936 47.06 -37.73 3.23
N TYR A 937 47.09 -36.43 3.49
CA TYR A 937 48.15 -35.74 4.21
C TYR A 937 47.57 -35.08 5.46
N HIS A 938 48.29 -35.22 6.57
CA HIS A 938 47.96 -34.64 7.85
C HIS A 938 48.84 -33.41 8.09
N ILE A 939 48.26 -32.30 8.54
CA ILE A 939 48.88 -30.97 8.54
C ILE A 939 48.58 -30.24 9.87
N ARG A 940 49.60 -29.60 10.46
CA ARG A 940 49.46 -28.63 11.56
C ARG A 940 50.37 -27.42 11.38
N VAL A 941 49.99 -26.30 11.98
CA VAL A 941 50.79 -25.07 12.07
C VAL A 941 51.07 -24.77 13.54
N GLN A 942 52.30 -24.40 13.88
CA GLN A 942 52.65 -23.95 15.24
C GLN A 942 53.41 -22.62 15.17
N SER A 943 53.10 -21.68 16.08
CA SER A 943 53.83 -20.43 16.22
C SER A 943 55.04 -20.56 17.17
N ASN A 944 55.93 -19.58 17.17
CA ASN A 944 57.07 -19.54 18.10
C ASN A 944 56.69 -19.23 19.57
N ILE A 945 55.40 -19.13 19.92
CA ILE A 945 54.90 -18.79 21.27
C ILE A 945 53.70 -19.62 21.76
N GLY A 946 53.13 -20.51 20.92
CA GLY A 946 51.83 -21.13 21.17
C GLY A 946 51.75 -22.63 20.85
N THR A 947 50.59 -23.22 21.11
CA THR A 947 50.33 -24.65 20.84
C THR A 947 50.03 -24.91 19.35
N PRO A 948 50.32 -26.14 18.84
CA PRO A 948 49.98 -26.51 17.48
C PRO A 948 48.48 -26.35 17.19
N SER A 949 48.16 -25.92 15.97
CA SER A 949 46.79 -25.89 15.46
C SER A 949 46.12 -27.25 15.54
N ALA A 950 44.81 -27.27 15.40
CA ALA A 950 44.09 -28.50 15.10
C ALA A 950 44.62 -29.18 13.83
N LEU A 951 44.40 -30.49 13.74
CA LEU A 951 44.85 -31.33 12.64
C LEU A 951 43.97 -31.10 11.40
N LEU A 952 44.51 -30.43 10.39
CA LEU A 952 43.92 -30.43 9.06
C LEU A 952 44.28 -31.76 8.37
N THR A 953 43.30 -32.36 7.69
CA THR A 953 43.54 -33.50 6.79
C THR A 953 43.16 -33.06 5.38
N TYR A 954 44.05 -33.31 4.42
CA TYR A 954 43.90 -32.87 3.03
C TYR A 954 44.30 -34.00 2.07
N SER A 955 43.60 -34.10 0.94
CA SER A 955 43.91 -35.03 -0.14
C SER A 955 43.57 -34.35 -1.47
N PRO A 956 44.48 -34.29 -2.48
CA PRO A 956 44.19 -33.63 -3.74
C PRO A 956 43.03 -34.24 -4.54
N GLN A 957 42.67 -35.50 -4.27
CA GLN A 957 41.49 -36.18 -4.83
C GLN A 957 40.16 -35.70 -4.24
N HIS A 958 40.16 -35.15 -3.02
CA HIS A 958 38.94 -34.78 -2.30
C HIS A 958 38.59 -33.30 -2.53
N ILE A 959 37.49 -33.05 -3.25
CA ILE A 959 36.91 -31.72 -3.38
C ILE A 959 35.90 -31.53 -2.25
N HIS A 960 36.26 -30.71 -1.25
CA HIS A 960 35.37 -30.34 -0.15
C HIS A 960 34.33 -29.31 -0.60
N ILE A 961 33.40 -29.71 -1.48
CA ILE A 961 32.19 -28.94 -1.77
C ILE A 961 31.36 -28.87 -0.49
N ALA A 962 30.70 -27.74 -0.24
CA ALA A 962 29.71 -27.66 0.82
C ALA A 962 28.53 -28.58 0.49
N ASP A 963 28.32 -29.60 1.32
CA ASP A 963 27.11 -30.42 1.33
C ASP A 963 25.86 -29.52 1.43
N SER A 964 24.71 -30.02 0.98
CA SER A 964 23.46 -29.35 0.54
C SER A 964 22.96 -28.08 1.26
N ARG A 965 23.49 -27.76 2.45
CA ARG A 965 23.13 -26.63 3.33
C ARG A 965 21.68 -26.68 3.81
N VAL A 966 21.06 -27.85 3.75
CA VAL A 966 19.72 -28.11 4.25
C VAL A 966 19.84 -28.85 5.58
N THR A 967 19.24 -28.31 6.64
CA THR A 967 19.21 -28.94 7.99
C THR A 967 17.93 -29.73 8.27
N ALA A 968 17.08 -29.90 7.25
CA ALA A 968 15.74 -30.46 7.37
C ALA A 968 15.41 -31.35 6.15
N GLY A 969 16.18 -32.41 5.95
CA GLY A 969 15.88 -33.48 4.98
C GLY A 969 14.90 -34.52 5.53
N ILE A 970 14.91 -35.71 4.93
CA ILE A 970 14.34 -36.93 5.55
C ILE A 970 15.44 -37.72 6.27
N GLU A 971 15.08 -38.54 7.27
CA GLU A 971 16.05 -39.47 7.86
C GLU A 971 16.66 -40.36 6.75
N SER A 972 17.99 -40.50 6.76
CA SER A 972 18.84 -41.14 5.74
C SER A 972 19.23 -40.33 4.49
N ASP A 973 18.79 -39.08 4.36
CA ASP A 973 19.27 -38.14 3.33
C ASP A 973 20.69 -37.58 3.61
N ASP A 974 21.26 -36.82 2.68
CA ASP A 974 22.56 -36.13 2.88
C ASP A 974 22.46 -34.92 3.83
N SER A 975 21.32 -34.22 3.83
CA SER A 975 20.91 -33.11 4.70
C SER A 975 20.84 -33.42 6.23
N HIS A 976 21.35 -34.59 6.63
CA HIS A 976 21.52 -35.06 8.01
C HIS A 976 22.91 -35.69 8.25
N ARG A 977 23.87 -35.46 7.34
CA ARG A 977 25.17 -36.15 7.26
C ARG A 977 26.35 -35.24 6.93
N GLY A 978 26.15 -33.92 6.95
CA GLY A 978 27.16 -32.92 6.61
C GLY A 978 27.75 -32.19 7.81
N ARG A 979 28.25 -30.98 7.55
CA ARG A 979 28.61 -30.00 8.60
C ARG A 979 27.41 -29.16 9.04
N ASP A 980 26.39 -29.07 8.19
CA ASP A 980 25.08 -28.44 8.39
C ASP A 980 24.37 -28.81 9.71
N SER A 981 24.48 -30.06 10.10
CA SER A 981 23.79 -30.70 11.22
C SER A 981 24.68 -30.82 12.47
N ASP A 982 25.96 -30.43 12.38
CA ASP A 982 26.94 -30.55 13.45
C ASP A 982 27.13 -29.22 14.20
N THR A 983 26.64 -29.15 15.44
CA THR A 983 26.81 -27.98 16.33
C THR A 983 28.14 -27.98 17.10
N ALA A 984 29.01 -28.96 16.92
CA ALA A 984 30.30 -29.01 17.59
C ALA A 984 31.27 -27.96 17.06
N CYS A 985 32.30 -27.65 17.85
CA CYS A 985 33.40 -26.79 17.43
C CYS A 985 34.11 -27.34 16.17
N ASP A 986 34.34 -26.48 15.18
CA ASP A 986 35.41 -26.64 14.20
C ASP A 986 36.72 -26.12 14.81
N PRO A 987 37.64 -27.01 15.22
CA PRO A 987 38.88 -26.59 15.86
C PRO A 987 39.87 -25.93 14.86
N LEU A 988 39.55 -25.91 13.56
CA LEU A 988 40.33 -25.22 12.54
C LEU A 988 39.93 -23.74 12.39
N SER A 989 38.63 -23.40 12.33
CA SER A 989 38.16 -22.00 12.29
C SER A 989 37.97 -21.36 13.65
N GLY A 990 37.69 -22.16 14.69
CA GLY A 990 37.22 -21.65 15.97
C GLY A 990 35.73 -21.26 15.98
N LYS A 991 34.93 -21.70 14.99
CA LYS A 991 33.47 -21.53 14.91
C LYS A 991 32.74 -22.86 15.14
N ALA A 992 31.43 -22.84 15.39
CA ALA A 992 30.63 -24.08 15.31
C ALA A 992 30.57 -24.59 13.85
N ARG A 993 30.55 -25.91 13.63
CA ARG A 993 30.62 -26.48 12.28
C ARG A 993 29.43 -26.13 11.39
N ASN A 994 28.25 -25.92 11.97
CA ASN A 994 27.05 -25.40 11.32
C ASN A 994 26.78 -23.91 11.57
N SER A 995 27.77 -23.13 12.01
CA SER A 995 27.59 -21.70 12.22
C SER A 995 27.23 -20.98 10.91
N ASN A 996 26.51 -19.87 11.03
CA ASN A 996 26.30 -18.92 9.93
C ASN A 996 27.36 -17.80 9.91
N LYS A 997 28.32 -17.79 10.86
CA LYS A 997 29.25 -16.67 11.13
C LYS A 997 30.45 -16.58 10.17
N ASP A 998 30.80 -17.70 9.53
CA ASP A 998 31.80 -17.80 8.46
C ASP A 998 31.15 -18.33 7.17
N GLY A 999 29.96 -17.81 6.83
CA GLY A 999 29.13 -18.30 5.74
C GLY A 999 28.05 -19.26 6.24
N MET A 1000 27.02 -19.46 5.43
CA MET A 1000 25.83 -20.24 5.80
C MET A 1000 26.10 -21.74 5.98
N LEU A 1001 25.56 -22.31 7.07
CA LEU A 1001 25.36 -23.75 7.33
C LEU A 1001 26.53 -24.65 6.90
N GLY A 1002 27.73 -24.30 7.34
CA GLY A 1002 28.93 -25.13 7.21
C GLY A 1002 29.85 -24.80 6.04
N ALA A 1003 29.53 -23.78 5.24
CA ALA A 1003 30.54 -23.04 4.47
C ALA A 1003 31.63 -22.44 5.40
N ARG A 1004 32.78 -22.04 4.83
CA ARG A 1004 33.84 -21.32 5.56
C ARG A 1004 34.45 -20.19 4.73
N TYR A 1005 33.68 -19.12 4.60
CA TYR A 1005 34.00 -17.92 3.84
C TYR A 1005 34.78 -16.86 4.64
N VAL A 1006 35.86 -16.35 4.04
CA VAL A 1006 36.69 -15.24 4.58
C VAL A 1006 36.66 -14.06 3.60
N LYS A 1007 36.20 -12.91 4.06
CA LYS A 1007 36.18 -11.63 3.32
C LYS A 1007 37.59 -11.05 3.21
N LEU A 1008 38.05 -10.80 1.98
CA LEU A 1008 39.40 -10.31 1.68
C LEU A 1008 39.38 -8.89 1.10
N ASN A 1009 40.40 -8.09 1.44
CA ASN A 1009 40.66 -6.80 0.79
C ASN A 1009 41.23 -6.99 -0.64
N ASN A 1010 41.47 -5.88 -1.34
CA ASN A 1010 42.03 -5.88 -2.70
C ASN A 1010 43.45 -6.47 -2.82
N ASP A 1011 44.17 -6.68 -1.71
CA ASP A 1011 45.52 -7.28 -1.68
C ASP A 1011 45.50 -8.77 -1.29
N GLY A 1012 44.31 -9.35 -1.05
CA GLY A 1012 44.17 -10.76 -0.66
C GLY A 1012 44.42 -11.04 0.83
N VAL A 1013 44.29 -10.00 1.66
CA VAL A 1013 44.43 -10.06 3.12
C VAL A 1013 43.03 -10.10 3.77
N PRO A 1014 42.76 -10.97 4.76
CA PRO A 1014 41.50 -10.98 5.50
C PRO A 1014 41.18 -9.64 6.17
N LEU A 1015 39.93 -9.19 6.08
CA LEU A 1015 39.45 -8.04 6.86
C LEU A 1015 39.50 -8.31 8.37
N ILE A 1016 39.81 -7.28 9.15
CA ILE A 1016 39.86 -7.33 10.63
C ILE A 1016 38.48 -7.64 11.22
N ARG A 1017 37.42 -7.14 10.59
CA ARG A 1017 36.01 -7.41 10.93
C ARG A 1017 35.39 -8.28 9.84
N GLN A 1018 35.17 -9.55 10.14
CA GLN A 1018 34.53 -10.51 9.23
C GLN A 1018 32.99 -10.47 9.33
N ASP A 1019 32.48 -9.91 10.43
CA ASP A 1019 31.06 -9.76 10.77
C ASP A 1019 30.37 -8.62 10.00
N LEU A 1020 31.09 -7.55 9.65
CA LEU A 1020 30.52 -6.41 8.92
C LEU A 1020 30.07 -6.75 7.50
N THR A 1021 29.06 -6.03 7.01
CA THR A 1021 28.53 -6.18 5.65
C THR A 1021 29.32 -5.38 4.62
N TYR A 1022 29.13 -5.70 3.34
CA TYR A 1022 29.82 -5.01 2.24
C TYR A 1022 29.54 -3.49 2.20
N LYS A 1023 28.33 -3.04 2.58
CA LYS A 1023 27.99 -1.59 2.64
C LYS A 1023 28.87 -0.82 3.64
N GLN A 1024 29.36 -1.50 4.67
CA GLN A 1024 30.09 -0.91 5.79
C GLN A 1024 31.59 -1.14 5.66
N SER A 1025 32.00 -2.32 5.21
CA SER A 1025 33.39 -2.66 4.93
C SER A 1025 33.49 -3.41 3.60
N PRO A 1026 33.63 -2.70 2.47
CA PRO A 1026 33.75 -3.32 1.15
C PRO A 1026 34.92 -4.29 1.07
N PHE A 1027 34.65 -5.50 0.59
CA PHE A 1027 35.65 -6.55 0.37
C PHE A 1027 35.69 -6.95 -1.10
N SER A 1028 36.88 -7.17 -1.65
CA SER A 1028 37.06 -7.39 -3.09
C SER A 1028 36.83 -8.84 -3.50
N CYS A 1029 37.04 -9.80 -2.57
CA CYS A 1029 36.86 -11.23 -2.81
C CYS A 1029 36.42 -11.98 -1.55
N VAL A 1030 35.98 -13.22 -1.75
CA VAL A 1030 35.66 -14.20 -0.72
C VAL A 1030 36.50 -15.46 -0.93
N LEU A 1031 37.33 -15.83 0.05
CA LEU A 1031 38.01 -17.13 0.07
C LEU A 1031 37.09 -18.18 0.72
N ASP A 1032 36.88 -19.30 0.04
CA ASP A 1032 36.36 -20.51 0.66
C ASP A 1032 37.51 -21.37 1.22
N ALA A 1033 37.59 -21.42 2.56
CA ALA A 1033 38.62 -22.13 3.31
C ALA A 1033 38.56 -23.67 3.19
N HIS A 1034 37.45 -24.25 2.70
CA HIS A 1034 37.32 -25.69 2.44
C HIS A 1034 37.88 -26.09 1.08
N THR A 1035 37.53 -25.35 0.03
CA THR A 1035 37.97 -25.67 -1.33
C THR A 1035 39.32 -25.05 -1.69
N GLY A 1036 39.70 -23.95 -1.06
CA GLY A 1036 40.83 -23.10 -1.47
C GLY A 1036 40.49 -22.10 -2.58
N LEU A 1037 39.24 -22.06 -3.03
CA LEU A 1037 38.80 -21.22 -4.14
C LEU A 1037 38.54 -19.79 -3.67
N VAL A 1038 38.99 -18.82 -4.45
CA VAL A 1038 38.75 -17.39 -4.18
C VAL A 1038 37.80 -16.83 -5.22
N TRP A 1039 36.68 -16.30 -4.75
CA TRP A 1039 35.58 -15.78 -5.56
C TRP A 1039 35.62 -14.26 -5.66
N GLU A 1040 35.26 -13.72 -6.82
CA GLU A 1040 35.12 -12.29 -7.05
C GLU A 1040 33.87 -11.73 -6.36
N THR A 1041 34.03 -10.75 -5.47
CA THR A 1041 32.90 -9.93 -5.02
C THR A 1041 32.68 -8.80 -6.03
N LYS A 1042 31.49 -8.70 -6.62
CA LYS A 1042 31.13 -7.58 -7.52
C LYS A 1042 31.00 -6.26 -6.75
N HIS A 1043 31.25 -5.16 -7.46
CA HIS A 1043 31.07 -3.81 -6.96
C HIS A 1043 29.62 -3.35 -7.22
N GLY A 1044 28.93 -2.92 -6.17
CA GLY A 1044 27.62 -2.27 -6.24
C GLY A 1044 27.81 -0.77 -6.41
N ARG A 1045 28.02 -0.33 -7.65
CA ARG A 1045 28.31 1.04 -8.06
C ARG A 1045 27.13 1.97 -7.78
N GLN A 1046 27.38 3.14 -7.19
CA GLN A 1046 26.39 4.23 -7.05
C GLN A 1046 26.37 5.15 -8.29
N ASP A 1047 25.34 5.98 -8.46
CA ASP A 1047 25.17 6.79 -9.69
C ASP A 1047 26.24 7.88 -9.90
N ASP A 1048 26.97 8.26 -8.84
CA ASP A 1048 28.11 9.19 -8.88
C ASP A 1048 29.48 8.48 -8.92
N GLU A 1049 29.53 7.15 -8.74
CA GLU A 1049 30.76 6.37 -8.80
C GLU A 1049 31.20 6.06 -10.24
N PRO A 1050 32.52 6.06 -10.54
CA PRO A 1050 33.03 5.77 -11.87
C PRO A 1050 32.86 4.30 -12.26
N TYR A 1051 32.52 4.04 -13.53
CA TYR A 1051 32.40 2.70 -14.10
C TYR A 1051 33.70 1.90 -13.97
N THR A 1052 33.59 0.67 -13.47
CA THR A 1052 34.71 -0.26 -13.31
C THR A 1052 34.40 -1.63 -13.92
N ILE A 1053 35.46 -2.35 -14.32
CA ILE A 1053 35.35 -3.75 -14.77
C ILE A 1053 34.81 -4.70 -13.68
N PHE A 1054 34.59 -4.25 -12.45
CA PHE A 1054 34.14 -5.07 -11.33
C PHE A 1054 32.65 -4.86 -11.01
N ASP A 1055 31.96 -3.95 -11.70
CA ASP A 1055 30.57 -3.59 -11.40
C ASP A 1055 29.63 -4.77 -11.70
N GLY A 1056 28.56 -4.91 -10.90
CA GLY A 1056 27.62 -6.03 -10.96
C GLY A 1056 26.63 -6.01 -12.14
N ASP A 1057 26.53 -4.87 -12.85
CA ASP A 1057 25.69 -4.64 -14.02
C ASP A 1057 26.37 -5.02 -15.35
N ASN A 1058 27.67 -5.31 -15.34
CA ASN A 1058 28.46 -5.68 -16.53
C ASN A 1058 28.01 -7.02 -17.17
N MET A 1059 27.72 -6.98 -18.47
CA MET A 1059 27.28 -8.12 -19.30
C MET A 1059 28.34 -8.56 -20.32
N PHE A 1060 28.43 -9.87 -20.56
CA PHE A 1060 29.48 -10.44 -21.43
C PHE A 1060 29.00 -11.57 -22.35
N VAL A 1061 29.51 -11.60 -23.59
CA VAL A 1061 29.35 -12.70 -24.55
C VAL A 1061 30.55 -13.66 -24.52
N ARG A 1062 30.33 -14.92 -24.92
CA ARG A 1062 31.41 -15.91 -25.13
C ARG A 1062 32.04 -15.80 -26.52
N ASP A 1063 31.24 -15.50 -27.53
CA ASP A 1063 31.65 -15.36 -28.93
C ASP A 1063 30.92 -14.18 -29.57
N ALA A 1064 31.67 -13.12 -29.89
CA ALA A 1064 31.14 -11.91 -30.50
C ALA A 1064 30.83 -12.04 -32.00
N THR A 1065 31.13 -13.18 -32.64
CA THR A 1065 31.05 -13.36 -34.11
C THR A 1065 29.65 -13.12 -34.67
N ASN A 1066 28.60 -13.52 -33.93
CA ASN A 1066 27.19 -13.35 -34.32
C ASN A 1066 26.37 -12.54 -33.28
N ALA A 1067 27.03 -11.83 -32.36
CA ALA A 1067 26.36 -11.15 -31.25
C ALA A 1067 25.76 -9.77 -31.60
N GLY A 1068 26.00 -9.26 -32.81
CA GLY A 1068 25.67 -7.87 -33.19
C GLY A 1068 24.18 -7.50 -33.10
N ASP A 1069 23.29 -8.46 -33.35
CA ASP A 1069 21.83 -8.28 -33.28
C ASP A 1069 21.22 -8.88 -31.98
N VAL A 1070 22.06 -9.34 -31.04
CA VAL A 1070 21.68 -10.11 -29.83
C VAL A 1070 22.22 -9.48 -28.53
N PHE A 1071 23.21 -8.59 -28.62
CA PHE A 1071 23.80 -7.90 -27.48
C PHE A 1071 23.07 -6.57 -27.18
N ASP A 1072 22.15 -6.59 -26.22
CA ASP A 1072 21.47 -5.39 -25.69
C ASP A 1072 22.06 -4.85 -24.36
N GLY A 1073 23.02 -5.57 -23.76
CA GLY A 1073 23.74 -5.17 -22.55
C GLY A 1073 24.92 -4.20 -22.75
N THR A 1074 25.69 -3.99 -21.67
CA THR A 1074 26.87 -3.10 -21.63
C THR A 1074 28.01 -3.70 -20.80
N CYS A 1075 29.24 -3.22 -21.00
CA CYS A 1075 30.36 -3.48 -20.09
C CYS A 1075 31.30 -2.27 -19.95
N ALA A 1076 31.85 -2.05 -18.76
CA ALA A 1076 32.84 -1.00 -18.47
C ALA A 1076 34.21 -1.33 -19.09
N LEU A 1077 34.86 -0.32 -19.67
CA LEU A 1077 36.20 -0.45 -20.25
C LEU A 1077 37.30 -0.07 -19.25
N PRO A 1078 38.42 -0.83 -19.19
CA PRO A 1078 39.43 -0.67 -18.15
C PRO A 1078 40.14 0.68 -18.22
N ASN A 1079 40.09 1.42 -17.11
CA ASN A 1079 40.74 2.74 -16.90
C ASN A 1079 40.16 3.90 -17.72
N LEU A 1080 39.01 3.74 -18.39
CA LEU A 1080 38.42 4.80 -19.23
C LEU A 1080 37.20 5.50 -18.61
N ASN A 1081 36.61 4.95 -17.55
CA ASN A 1081 35.34 5.43 -16.96
C ASN A 1081 34.21 5.59 -18.01
N VAL A 1082 34.09 4.61 -18.89
CA VAL A 1082 33.04 4.53 -19.92
C VAL A 1082 32.60 3.08 -20.09
N VAL A 1083 31.32 2.91 -20.45
CA VAL A 1083 30.77 1.63 -20.90
C VAL A 1083 30.87 1.48 -22.42
N SER A 1084 30.87 0.23 -22.88
CA SER A 1084 30.80 -0.17 -24.27
C SER A 1084 29.54 -0.98 -24.54
N THR A 1085 28.96 -0.79 -25.72
CA THR A 1085 27.91 -1.61 -26.32
C THR A 1085 28.45 -2.49 -27.47
N ASP A 1086 29.77 -2.51 -27.72
CA ASP A 1086 30.37 -3.40 -28.71
C ASP A 1086 30.64 -4.78 -28.08
N PRO A 1087 29.94 -5.86 -28.51
CA PRO A 1087 30.15 -7.20 -27.95
C PRO A 1087 31.58 -7.72 -28.18
N LYS A 1088 32.37 -7.14 -29.10
CA LYS A 1088 33.79 -7.48 -29.31
C LYS A 1088 34.70 -6.90 -28.22
N GLN A 1089 34.26 -5.86 -27.50
CA GLN A 1089 34.89 -5.44 -26.26
C GLN A 1089 34.34 -6.26 -25.08
N CYS A 1090 33.02 -6.48 -25.03
CA CYS A 1090 32.34 -7.14 -23.92
C CYS A 1090 32.38 -8.69 -24.00
N THR A 1091 33.58 -9.26 -24.13
CA THR A 1091 33.80 -10.71 -24.12
C THR A 1091 34.28 -11.22 -22.75
N VAL A 1092 33.95 -12.47 -22.43
CA VAL A 1092 34.46 -13.15 -21.22
C VAL A 1092 36.00 -13.21 -21.20
N GLU A 1093 36.65 -13.39 -22.35
CA GLU A 1093 38.12 -13.43 -22.49
C GLU A 1093 38.78 -12.09 -22.18
N ASN A 1094 38.24 -10.99 -22.69
CA ASN A 1094 38.71 -9.63 -22.38
C ASN A 1094 38.60 -9.36 -20.87
N GLN A 1095 37.45 -9.68 -20.27
CA GLN A 1095 37.19 -9.46 -18.86
C GLN A 1095 38.15 -10.24 -17.95
N ILE A 1096 38.36 -11.52 -18.23
CA ILE A 1096 39.35 -12.36 -17.54
C ILE A 1096 40.75 -11.76 -17.68
N THR A 1097 41.13 -11.31 -18.87
CA THR A 1097 42.42 -10.65 -19.13
C THR A 1097 42.58 -9.37 -18.31
N TRP A 1098 41.55 -8.53 -18.24
CA TRP A 1098 41.58 -7.26 -17.50
C TRP A 1098 41.68 -7.49 -15.99
N ILE A 1099 40.89 -8.38 -15.40
CA ILE A 1099 40.94 -8.69 -13.96
C ILE A 1099 42.28 -9.33 -13.58
N ASN A 1100 42.81 -10.24 -14.40
CA ASN A 1100 44.14 -10.81 -14.20
C ASN A 1100 45.26 -9.75 -14.29
N SER A 1101 45.15 -8.77 -15.20
CA SER A 1101 46.12 -7.66 -15.26
C SER A 1101 46.06 -6.74 -14.03
N LYS A 1102 44.87 -6.57 -13.44
CA LYS A 1102 44.62 -5.76 -12.25
C LYS A 1102 45.04 -6.43 -10.93
N LYS A 1103 45.27 -7.75 -10.94
CA LYS A 1103 45.59 -8.56 -9.75
C LYS A 1103 44.61 -8.37 -8.59
N ARG A 1104 43.29 -8.44 -8.85
CA ARG A 1104 42.27 -8.32 -7.81
C ARG A 1104 42.55 -9.34 -6.70
N CYS A 1105 42.58 -8.88 -5.45
CA CYS A 1105 42.93 -9.70 -4.28
C CYS A 1105 44.34 -10.32 -4.36
N GLY A 1106 45.27 -9.68 -5.07
CA GLY A 1106 46.62 -10.21 -5.32
C GLY A 1106 46.71 -11.36 -6.33
N LEU A 1107 45.59 -11.79 -6.92
CA LEU A 1107 45.47 -12.99 -7.75
C LEU A 1107 45.43 -12.66 -9.25
N SER A 1108 46.12 -13.47 -10.06
CA SER A 1108 46.18 -13.34 -11.53
C SER A 1108 45.95 -14.67 -12.27
N ASN A 1109 45.13 -15.53 -11.68
CA ASN A 1109 44.65 -16.82 -12.18
C ASN A 1109 43.11 -16.89 -12.13
N TRP A 1110 42.45 -15.75 -12.35
CA TRP A 1110 40.99 -15.65 -12.46
C TRP A 1110 40.49 -16.34 -13.72
N ARG A 1111 39.41 -17.11 -13.56
CA ARG A 1111 38.69 -17.87 -14.58
C ARG A 1111 37.19 -17.85 -14.27
N ILE A 1112 36.38 -18.41 -15.16
CA ILE A 1112 34.98 -18.75 -14.87
C ILE A 1112 34.88 -20.03 -14.02
N PRO A 1113 33.84 -20.17 -13.19
CA PRO A 1113 33.61 -21.38 -12.39
C PRO A 1113 33.06 -22.54 -13.22
N THR A 1114 33.44 -23.77 -12.87
CA THR A 1114 32.82 -24.99 -13.38
C THR A 1114 31.39 -25.14 -12.85
N LEU A 1115 30.63 -26.11 -13.39
CA LEU A 1115 29.27 -26.42 -12.92
C LEU A 1115 29.21 -26.79 -11.42
N GLU A 1116 30.19 -27.56 -10.95
CA GLU A 1116 30.28 -28.04 -9.57
C GLU A 1116 30.62 -26.90 -8.60
N GLU A 1117 31.56 -26.04 -8.99
CA GLU A 1117 31.91 -24.83 -8.22
C GLU A 1117 30.75 -23.82 -8.20
N GLY A 1118 30.04 -23.64 -9.32
CA GLY A 1118 28.87 -22.77 -9.40
C GLY A 1118 27.77 -23.18 -8.43
N TYR A 1119 27.48 -24.48 -8.32
CA TYR A 1119 26.51 -25.01 -7.34
C TYR A 1119 26.99 -24.89 -5.89
N ALA A 1120 28.31 -24.90 -5.61
CA ALA A 1120 28.85 -24.59 -4.28
C ALA A 1120 28.52 -23.15 -3.79
N LEU A 1121 28.16 -22.28 -4.74
CA LEU A 1121 27.18 -21.18 -4.64
C LEU A 1121 26.14 -21.25 -3.52
N PHE A 1122 25.24 -22.22 -3.64
CA PHE A 1122 23.82 -21.97 -3.41
C PHE A 1122 23.26 -22.45 -2.07
N ASP A 1123 22.12 -21.87 -1.69
CA ASP A 1123 21.18 -22.43 -0.71
C ASP A 1123 20.25 -23.41 -1.43
N PHE A 1124 19.93 -24.56 -0.82
CA PHE A 1124 18.83 -25.42 -1.29
C PHE A 1124 17.64 -25.41 -0.32
N GLY A 1125 17.72 -24.63 0.77
CA GLY A 1125 16.64 -24.36 1.71
C GLY A 1125 15.60 -23.37 1.14
N ARG A 1126 14.32 -23.74 1.19
CA ARG A 1126 13.19 -23.02 0.56
C ARG A 1126 12.78 -21.68 1.21
N ASN A 1127 13.67 -21.00 1.93
CA ASN A 1127 13.33 -19.94 2.87
C ASN A 1127 13.81 -18.53 2.45
N ARG A 1128 14.30 -18.34 1.22
CA ARG A 1128 14.91 -17.07 0.75
C ARG A 1128 14.37 -16.62 -0.61
N ALA A 1129 14.44 -15.31 -0.86
CA ALA A 1129 14.09 -14.71 -2.16
C ALA A 1129 15.17 -14.91 -3.25
N SER A 1130 16.41 -15.23 -2.85
CA SER A 1130 17.51 -15.64 -3.72
C SER A 1130 18.33 -16.70 -3.00
N ASN A 1131 18.76 -17.74 -3.71
CA ASN A 1131 19.43 -18.90 -3.14
C ASN A 1131 20.95 -18.67 -2.99
N LEU A 1132 21.36 -17.50 -2.48
CA LEU A 1132 22.76 -17.10 -2.29
C LEU A 1132 22.97 -16.51 -0.88
N ASP A 1133 24.18 -16.67 -0.33
CA ASP A 1133 24.57 -15.96 0.90
C ASP A 1133 24.98 -14.51 0.57
N THR A 1134 24.00 -13.61 0.51
CA THR A 1134 24.16 -12.19 0.17
C THR A 1134 25.08 -11.43 1.12
N ARG A 1135 25.41 -11.98 2.30
CA ARG A 1135 26.40 -11.40 3.24
C ARG A 1135 27.84 -11.51 2.71
N TYR A 1136 28.04 -12.38 1.72
CA TYR A 1136 29.30 -12.63 1.01
C TYR A 1136 29.19 -12.29 -0.49
N PHE A 1137 28.00 -12.44 -1.09
CA PHE A 1137 27.75 -12.16 -2.51
C PHE A 1137 26.59 -11.15 -2.72
N PRO A 1138 26.69 -9.91 -2.18
CA PRO A 1138 25.57 -8.96 -2.18
C PRO A 1138 25.24 -8.39 -3.56
N ASN A 1139 26.25 -8.12 -4.37
CA ASN A 1139 26.13 -7.33 -5.60
C ASN A 1139 26.03 -8.21 -6.86
N LEU A 1140 25.59 -9.47 -6.73
CA LEU A 1140 25.29 -10.32 -7.88
C LEU A 1140 23.89 -10.03 -8.39
N TYR A 1141 23.83 -9.12 -9.36
CA TYR A 1141 22.60 -8.75 -10.04
C TYR A 1141 22.19 -9.81 -11.05
N PHE A 1142 20.88 -10.05 -11.15
CA PHE A 1142 20.27 -10.84 -12.21
C PHE A 1142 19.12 -10.00 -12.79
N PRO A 1143 19.15 -9.61 -14.08
CA PRO A 1143 18.14 -8.75 -14.66
C PRO A 1143 16.76 -9.42 -14.68
N ARG A 1144 15.67 -8.63 -14.73
CA ARG A 1144 14.30 -9.14 -14.91
C ARG A 1144 14.05 -9.60 -16.36
N MET A 1145 13.10 -10.54 -16.49
CA MET A 1145 12.59 -11.14 -17.73
C MET A 1145 12.58 -10.21 -18.95
N ASN A 1146 13.52 -10.44 -19.88
CA ASN A 1146 13.37 -10.19 -21.31
C ASN A 1146 13.73 -11.50 -22.05
N ASP A 1147 13.37 -11.64 -23.33
CA ASP A 1147 13.60 -12.89 -24.07
C ASP A 1147 15.06 -13.07 -24.54
N SER A 1148 15.94 -12.09 -24.31
CA SER A 1148 17.35 -12.05 -24.75
C SER A 1148 18.38 -12.32 -23.64
N THR A 1149 18.04 -12.13 -22.36
CA THR A 1149 18.94 -12.43 -21.23
C THR A 1149 18.44 -13.59 -20.40
N PHE A 1150 19.37 -14.43 -19.92
CA PHE A 1150 19.06 -15.43 -18.90
C PHE A 1150 19.48 -14.92 -17.52
N HIS A 1151 18.71 -15.31 -16.50
CA HIS A 1151 18.86 -14.82 -15.13
C HIS A 1151 19.99 -15.53 -14.36
N GLY A 1152 21.15 -15.75 -15.00
CA GLY A 1152 22.24 -16.55 -14.45
C GLY A 1152 23.63 -16.21 -15.00
N PHE A 1153 24.67 -16.50 -14.23
CA PHE A 1153 26.05 -16.22 -14.63
C PHE A 1153 26.68 -17.38 -15.42
N TRP A 1154 27.63 -17.08 -16.30
CA TRP A 1154 28.33 -18.09 -17.12
C TRP A 1154 29.11 -19.12 -16.29
N LEU A 1155 29.04 -20.39 -16.71
CA LEU A 1155 29.82 -21.52 -16.20
C LEU A 1155 30.74 -22.11 -17.26
N ASP A 1156 31.91 -22.63 -16.88
CA ASP A 1156 32.76 -23.44 -17.75
C ASP A 1156 32.18 -24.85 -17.92
N ALA A 1157 31.15 -24.93 -18.76
CA ALA A 1157 30.41 -26.12 -19.09
C ALA A 1157 29.85 -25.98 -20.53
N PRO A 1158 30.70 -26.13 -21.56
CA PRO A 1158 30.27 -26.04 -22.96
C PRO A 1158 29.32 -27.19 -23.35
N SER A 1159 28.59 -26.99 -24.44
CA SER A 1159 27.87 -28.05 -25.15
C SER A 1159 28.84 -28.91 -25.97
N MET A 1160 28.43 -30.10 -26.37
CA MET A 1160 29.29 -31.03 -27.15
C MET A 1160 29.68 -30.50 -28.54
N ASP A 1161 28.93 -29.53 -29.07
CA ASP A 1161 29.23 -28.83 -30.32
C ASP A 1161 30.08 -27.56 -30.12
N GLY A 1162 30.33 -27.16 -28.87
CA GLY A 1162 31.05 -25.93 -28.51
C GLY A 1162 30.30 -24.63 -28.76
N LEU A 1163 29.10 -24.66 -29.37
CA LEU A 1163 28.34 -23.47 -29.77
C LEU A 1163 27.58 -22.79 -28.61
N LYS A 1164 27.44 -23.50 -27.49
CA LYS A 1164 26.72 -23.05 -26.30
C LYS A 1164 27.55 -23.28 -25.04
N ASN A 1165 27.25 -22.52 -24.00
CA ASN A 1165 27.75 -22.73 -22.65
C ASN A 1165 26.60 -22.73 -21.65
N ARG A 1166 26.79 -23.31 -20.46
CA ARG A 1166 25.80 -23.17 -19.39
C ARG A 1166 25.89 -21.81 -18.71
N ALA A 1167 24.74 -21.29 -18.30
CA ALA A 1167 24.62 -20.24 -17.30
C ALA A 1167 23.74 -20.74 -16.14
N LEU A 1168 24.00 -20.26 -14.92
CA LEU A 1168 23.44 -20.76 -13.65
C LEU A 1168 22.66 -19.68 -12.90
N THR A 1169 21.38 -19.93 -12.61
CA THR A 1169 20.49 -18.95 -11.95
C THR A 1169 20.27 -19.25 -10.47
N ALA A 1170 20.42 -18.22 -9.63
CA ALA A 1170 20.16 -18.29 -8.19
C ALA A 1170 18.67 -18.22 -7.82
N PHE A 1171 17.77 -17.92 -8.78
CA PHE A 1171 16.32 -17.88 -8.54
C PHE A 1171 15.66 -19.25 -8.71
N TRP A 1172 16.04 -19.98 -9.76
CA TRP A 1172 15.40 -21.25 -10.14
C TRP A 1172 16.28 -22.50 -9.91
N LEU A 1173 17.49 -22.33 -9.36
CA LEU A 1173 18.47 -23.40 -9.05
C LEU A 1173 18.88 -24.28 -10.25
N GLU A 1174 18.74 -23.76 -11.48
CA GLU A 1174 18.97 -24.50 -12.72
C GLU A 1174 20.18 -23.98 -13.52
N ALA A 1175 20.81 -24.87 -14.29
CA ALA A 1175 21.89 -24.57 -15.22
C ALA A 1175 21.49 -24.92 -16.66
N LYS A 1176 21.13 -23.92 -17.46
CA LYS A 1176 20.63 -24.05 -18.86
C LYS A 1176 21.70 -23.65 -19.89
N TYR A 1177 21.59 -24.16 -21.12
CA TYR A 1177 22.52 -23.86 -22.23
C TYR A 1177 22.08 -22.65 -23.06
N PHE A 1178 22.97 -21.67 -23.21
CA PHE A 1178 22.79 -20.45 -24.01
C PHE A 1178 23.85 -20.39 -25.11
N ASN A 1179 23.49 -19.81 -26.26
CA ASN A 1179 24.44 -19.67 -27.37
C ASN A 1179 25.58 -18.75 -26.95
N ASN A 1180 26.78 -18.96 -27.51
CA ASN A 1180 27.93 -18.15 -27.13
C ASN A 1180 27.78 -16.66 -27.52
N SER A 1181 26.88 -16.34 -28.47
CA SER A 1181 26.49 -14.99 -28.88
C SER A 1181 25.51 -14.30 -27.94
N ASP A 1182 24.81 -15.07 -27.10
CA ASP A 1182 23.92 -14.53 -26.07
C ASP A 1182 24.78 -13.89 -24.97
N HIS A 1183 24.20 -13.02 -24.14
CA HIS A 1183 24.95 -12.31 -23.10
C HIS A 1183 24.41 -12.57 -21.70
N ASN A 1184 25.33 -12.69 -20.75
CA ASN A 1184 25.04 -13.01 -19.35
C ASN A 1184 26.04 -12.31 -18.42
N PRO A 1185 25.71 -12.10 -17.13
CA PRO A 1185 26.67 -11.62 -16.13
C PRO A 1185 27.78 -12.65 -15.85
N LEU A 1186 28.81 -12.21 -15.15
CA LEU A 1186 29.95 -13.05 -14.74
C LEU A 1186 30.15 -13.07 -13.22
N VAL A 1187 30.47 -14.25 -12.70
CA VAL A 1187 31.24 -14.44 -11.47
C VAL A 1187 32.60 -14.99 -11.90
N LEU A 1188 33.71 -14.40 -11.46
CA LEU A 1188 35.02 -15.03 -11.59
C LEU A 1188 35.44 -15.76 -10.31
N ILE A 1189 36.23 -16.80 -10.50
CA ILE A 1189 36.83 -17.65 -9.46
C ILE A 1189 38.34 -17.79 -9.74
N SER A 1190 39.11 -18.08 -8.70
CA SER A 1190 40.55 -18.37 -8.76
C SER A 1190 40.84 -19.63 -7.95
N ASP A 1191 41.83 -20.42 -8.38
CA ASP A 1191 42.34 -21.59 -7.66
C ASP A 1191 43.10 -21.24 -6.35
N GLY A 1192 43.09 -19.96 -5.99
CA GLY A 1192 43.68 -19.41 -4.77
C GLY A 1192 45.16 -19.04 -4.91
N TYR A 1193 45.78 -18.77 -3.77
CA TYR A 1193 47.15 -18.26 -3.69
C TYR A 1193 48.19 -19.36 -3.90
N TYR A 1194 49.07 -19.23 -4.89
CA TYR A 1194 50.35 -19.94 -4.90
C TYR A 1194 51.42 -19.08 -4.21
N ALA A 1195 51.95 -19.55 -3.08
CA ALA A 1195 52.88 -18.80 -2.24
C ALA A 1195 54.24 -19.52 -2.09
N GLU A 1196 55.25 -19.03 -2.79
CA GLU A 1196 56.65 -19.51 -2.71
C GLU A 1196 57.20 -19.46 -1.27
#